data_AF-A0A6J2RP35-F1
#
_entry.id   AF-A0A6J2RP35-F1
#
_cell.length_a   1.000
_cell.length_b   1.000
_cell.length_c   1.000
_cell.angle_alpha   90.00
_cell.angle_beta   90.00
_cell.angle_gamma   90.00
#
_symmetry.space_group_name_H-M   'P 1'
#
loop_
_entity.id
_entity.type
_entity.pdbx_description
1 polymer ?
#
loop_
_entity_poly.entity_id
_entity_poly.type
_entity_poly.pdbx_seq_one_letter_code
_entity_poly.pdbx_strand_id
1 'polypeptide(L)'
;MKLLSFKITSDHFLLCVFLSLLWGVTYSTTTAPTASTSSTGSTGSTASTASTAAPENVENVTVLGQNETSITVQWKTVDGILNYTLVYNDKDTNITASEGQHNVTLTISGLTSANKYDFILYSLSENVRSSGVNFSAVTAPEDVENVTVLTQNETSITVQWKTVGNILNYTLVYNDKDINITASEGQHNVTLTISGLTSANKYDFILYSLFENVRSSGVNFSAVTAPEDVENVTVLGQNETSITVQWKTVGNILDYTLVYNDKDINITASEGQHNVTLTISGLTSATKYDFILFSLFVKVRSSGVNFSAVTAPENVENVTVLGQNETSITVQWKTVDGILDYTLVYNDKDINITASEGQHNVTLTISGLTSATKYDFILFSLFVKVRSSGVNFSAVTAPEDVENVTVLGQNETSITVQWKTVGNILDYTLVYNDKDINITASKGQHNVTLTISGLTSANKYDFILFSLFVKVRSSGVNFSAVTAPEDVENVTVLGQNETSITVQWKTVGKILDYTLVYNDKDINITVSEGQDNVILTISGLTSATKYDFILFSLFVKVRSSGVNFSAVTAPEDVENVTVLGQNETSITVQWKTVVNILDYTLVYNDKDINFTASKGQDNVILTISGLTSANIHDFILYSLFEKVRSSGVNVRAVTAPRNTEEFELVRRNETSITVQWKKVVNILNYTLVYNEINLYITASEGRDKVTYTISGLTSGTKYDFILYSLFENVRSSGVNFSAVTVPPYLSAHCEYSAAGYSVFIVWNKPDGVWTSVEVNVTGKTTPVPGNEQHSIKISGFQPAKTYEVSLSSVSGTVRSRPFVFSCHTDPRGVIAGSVLAILLLGVLVGVAVLIYFKRPDIISRNKQFIGGSRRSNKKFKAISVANFPDHFSQLDVDEKRGFSQEYESLMPVGTDQTRMDAILPENKAKNRFNNVLPYDWCRVKLTTSNPNGTSDYINASYMPGYNSNREYIATQGPLPTTANDFWRMIWEERVKGIVMVTNCTEGGRTKCDRYWPADSRPVRYGDLSVTIRSEQQEPDWTLREFSVKHTNNSAERKVKHFHFTAWPDHGVPQGTELLIQFRGLVRQHIEREGAGAPTVVHCSAGVGRTGTIMALDVLLQQLEKERAVGINGFVHKMRLSRPHMVQTESQYVFLHQCIMDCLQANEKTEENIYENVDMIYANATALKQFSNTNT
;
A
#
# COMPACT_ATOMS: atom_id res chain seq x y z
N MET A 1 -12.09 -39.53 -36.92
CA MET A 1 -13.15 -39.41 -37.95
C MET A 1 -12.59 -39.91 -39.27
N LYS A 2 -13.17 -40.97 -39.87
CA LYS A 2 -12.76 -41.58 -41.17
C LYS A 2 -11.35 -42.24 -41.17
N LEU A 3 -11.04 -43.33 -41.90
CA LEU A 3 -11.84 -44.25 -42.74
C LEU A 3 -11.08 -45.61 -42.92
N LEU A 4 -11.82 -46.74 -43.08
CA LEU A 4 -11.48 -48.04 -43.79
C LEU A 4 -10.08 -48.70 -43.53
N SER A 5 -9.93 -49.98 -43.11
CA SER A 5 -10.27 -51.28 -43.78
C SER A 5 -9.56 -51.49 -45.13
N PHE A 6 -8.97 -52.65 -45.47
CA PHE A 6 -9.66 -53.95 -45.60
C PHE A 6 -8.76 -55.18 -45.30
N LYS A 7 -9.21 -56.37 -45.74
CA LYS A 7 -8.74 -57.76 -45.47
C LYS A 7 -8.27 -58.43 -46.79
N ILE A 8 -7.51 -59.55 -46.74
CA ILE A 8 -7.43 -60.71 -47.69
C ILE A 8 -6.01 -61.17 -48.17
N THR A 9 -5.64 -62.38 -47.70
CA THR A 9 -4.82 -63.55 -48.23
C THR A 9 -3.66 -63.46 -49.26
N SER A 10 -2.80 -64.51 -49.17
CA SER A 10 -1.94 -65.12 -50.23
C SER A 10 -0.60 -64.43 -50.60
N ASP A 11 0.49 -65.13 -50.96
CA ASP A 11 0.77 -66.59 -51.01
C ASP A 11 2.29 -66.95 -50.95
N HIS A 12 2.61 -68.26 -50.86
CA HIS A 12 3.86 -69.04 -51.12
C HIS A 12 5.19 -68.35 -51.55
N PHE A 13 6.41 -68.89 -51.28
CA PHE A 13 6.94 -70.20 -51.75
C PHE A 13 8.38 -70.56 -51.26
N LEU A 14 8.78 -71.85 -51.40
CA LEU A 14 10.15 -72.43 -51.52
C LEU A 14 11.07 -72.40 -50.26
N LEU A 15 12.04 -73.30 -50.04
CA LEU A 15 12.43 -74.61 -50.62
C LEU A 15 13.29 -75.42 -49.62
N CYS A 16 13.16 -76.75 -49.53
CA CYS A 16 14.26 -77.75 -49.51
C CYS A 16 13.75 -79.19 -49.32
N VAL A 17 14.49 -80.16 -49.84
CA VAL A 17 14.09 -81.59 -50.01
C VAL A 17 15.36 -82.47 -49.95
N PHE A 18 15.31 -83.70 -49.40
CA PHE A 18 15.70 -84.98 -50.07
C PHE A 18 15.91 -86.21 -49.15
N LEU A 19 15.14 -87.27 -49.46
CA LEU A 19 15.47 -88.72 -49.40
C LEU A 19 15.59 -89.49 -48.06
N SER A 20 15.90 -90.79 -48.18
CA SER A 20 15.14 -91.88 -47.51
C SER A 20 15.90 -93.23 -47.37
N LEU A 21 15.20 -94.29 -46.92
CA LEU A 21 15.60 -95.72 -46.74
C LEU A 21 16.45 -95.98 -45.46
N LEU A 22 16.42 -97.16 -44.81
CA LEU A 22 16.25 -98.55 -45.30
C LEU A 22 15.54 -99.51 -44.29
N TRP A 23 15.61 -100.84 -44.51
CA TRP A 23 14.88 -101.91 -43.79
C TRP A 23 15.78 -103.13 -43.46
N GLY A 24 15.58 -103.78 -42.29
CA GLY A 24 16.13 -105.13 -41.94
C GLY A 24 17.62 -105.22 -41.53
N VAL A 25 18.19 -106.34 -41.04
CA VAL A 25 17.70 -107.74 -40.82
C VAL A 25 18.41 -108.41 -39.60
N THR A 26 17.83 -109.51 -39.09
CA THR A 26 18.16 -110.41 -37.93
C THR A 26 19.56 -111.06 -37.85
N TYR A 27 19.89 -111.68 -36.69
CA TYR A 27 20.33 -113.10 -36.51
C TYR A 27 20.39 -113.47 -34.99
N SER A 28 20.10 -114.64 -34.40
CA SER A 28 19.29 -115.86 -34.71
C SER A 28 20.02 -117.24 -34.69
N THR A 29 20.29 -117.86 -33.53
CA THR A 29 20.90 -119.22 -33.38
C THR A 29 20.55 -119.94 -32.05
N THR A 30 20.53 -121.29 -31.87
CA THR A 30 20.10 -122.46 -32.71
C THR A 30 20.00 -123.72 -31.79
N THR A 31 19.15 -124.72 -32.09
CA THR A 31 19.49 -126.18 -32.29
C THR A 31 18.28 -127.14 -32.18
N ALA A 32 18.37 -128.30 -32.84
CA ALA A 32 17.52 -129.50 -32.76
C ALA A 32 18.44 -130.76 -32.89
N PRO A 33 17.97 -132.04 -32.83
CA PRO A 33 17.49 -132.70 -34.07
C PRO A 33 16.57 -133.98 -33.96
N THR A 34 16.00 -134.36 -35.12
CA THR A 34 15.61 -135.71 -35.66
C THR A 34 15.27 -136.96 -34.80
N ALA A 35 13.99 -137.37 -34.88
CA ALA A 35 13.43 -138.58 -35.57
C ALA A 35 13.83 -140.07 -35.27
N SER A 36 12.79 -140.94 -35.25
CA SER A 36 12.61 -142.22 -36.01
C SER A 36 12.33 -143.59 -35.29
N THR A 37 11.28 -144.29 -35.79
CA THR A 37 11.07 -145.76 -35.97
C THR A 37 10.93 -146.82 -34.84
N SER A 38 9.67 -147.29 -34.66
CA SER A 38 9.15 -148.68 -34.87
C SER A 38 9.38 -149.87 -33.90
N SER A 39 8.31 -150.70 -33.79
CA SER A 39 8.21 -152.15 -33.38
C SER A 39 8.52 -152.50 -31.91
N THR A 40 7.96 -153.53 -31.24
CA THR A 40 6.86 -154.54 -31.48
C THR A 40 6.35 -155.03 -30.09
N GLY A 41 5.32 -155.86 -29.86
CA GLY A 41 4.38 -156.63 -30.70
C GLY A 41 3.70 -157.78 -29.89
N SER A 42 2.78 -158.55 -30.51
CA SER A 42 2.06 -159.75 -29.96
C SER A 42 1.02 -159.49 -28.84
N THR A 43 -0.07 -160.27 -28.63
CA THR A 43 -0.84 -161.24 -29.45
C THR A 43 -2.22 -161.45 -28.80
N GLY A 44 -3.29 -161.73 -29.57
CA GLY A 44 -4.57 -162.21 -29.02
C GLY A 44 -5.76 -162.07 -29.97
N SER A 45 -6.43 -163.17 -30.29
CA SER A 45 -7.56 -163.23 -31.24
C SER A 45 -8.81 -163.83 -30.61
N THR A 46 -9.99 -163.27 -30.93
CA THR A 46 -11.22 -164.02 -31.33
C THR A 46 -12.32 -163.03 -31.73
N ALA A 47 -13.35 -163.50 -32.45
CA ALA A 47 -14.45 -162.68 -32.95
C ALA A 47 -15.82 -163.39 -32.82
N SER A 48 -16.90 -162.63 -32.54
CA SER A 48 -18.29 -163.12 -32.64
C SER A 48 -19.33 -161.98 -32.72
N THR A 49 -19.82 -161.74 -33.94
CA THR A 49 -21.15 -161.24 -34.35
C THR A 49 -22.16 -160.63 -33.33
N ALA A 50 -22.33 -159.31 -33.43
CA ALA A 50 -23.58 -158.57 -33.78
C ALA A 50 -24.93 -158.80 -33.05
N SER A 51 -25.48 -157.69 -32.51
CA SER A 51 -26.91 -157.31 -32.50
C SER A 51 -27.00 -155.78 -32.29
N THR A 52 -28.06 -155.10 -32.78
CA THR A 52 -28.19 -153.63 -32.74
C THR A 52 -28.92 -153.08 -31.50
N ALA A 53 -28.58 -151.85 -31.09
CA ALA A 53 -29.16 -151.13 -29.95
C ALA A 53 -29.29 -149.62 -30.24
N ALA A 54 -30.02 -148.90 -29.40
CA ALA A 54 -30.25 -147.45 -29.51
C ALA A 54 -28.99 -146.62 -29.15
N PRO A 55 -28.83 -145.39 -29.70
CA PRO A 55 -27.62 -144.59 -29.50
C PRO A 55 -27.50 -144.01 -28.08
N GLU A 56 -26.26 -143.82 -27.63
CA GLU A 56 -25.94 -143.24 -26.31
C GLU A 56 -26.27 -141.74 -26.24
N ASN A 57 -26.49 -141.26 -25.01
CA ASN A 57 -26.66 -139.85 -24.72
C ASN A 57 -25.33 -139.08 -24.84
N VAL A 58 -25.45 -137.79 -25.15
CA VAL A 58 -24.36 -136.82 -25.06
C VAL A 58 -23.84 -136.71 -23.61
N GLU A 59 -22.52 -136.78 -23.41
CA GLU A 59 -21.92 -136.45 -22.11
C GLU A 59 -21.67 -134.94 -21.97
N ASN A 60 -21.97 -134.40 -20.78
CA ASN A 60 -21.61 -133.05 -20.32
C ASN A 60 -21.92 -131.90 -21.30
N VAL A 61 -23.20 -131.53 -21.41
CA VAL A 61 -23.57 -130.24 -22.04
C VAL A 61 -23.09 -129.09 -21.14
N THR A 62 -22.43 -128.11 -21.76
CA THR A 62 -21.89 -126.92 -21.10
C THR A 62 -22.50 -125.66 -21.70
N VAL A 63 -22.73 -124.64 -20.87
CA VAL A 63 -23.16 -123.32 -21.34
C VAL A 63 -21.91 -122.46 -21.52
N LEU A 64 -21.64 -121.99 -22.74
CA LEU A 64 -20.45 -121.21 -23.07
C LEU A 64 -20.69 -119.69 -23.04
N GLY A 65 -21.93 -119.25 -23.18
CA GLY A 65 -22.27 -117.83 -23.19
C GLY A 65 -23.78 -117.61 -23.13
N GLN A 66 -24.18 -116.55 -22.44
CA GLN A 66 -25.58 -116.17 -22.22
C GLN A 66 -25.67 -114.66 -22.43
N ASN A 67 -26.67 -114.20 -23.18
CA ASN A 67 -26.98 -112.78 -23.34
C ASN A 67 -28.52 -112.59 -23.30
N GLU A 68 -28.98 -111.38 -23.60
CA GLU A 68 -30.36 -110.94 -23.38
C GLU A 68 -31.38 -111.71 -24.24
N THR A 69 -30.94 -112.28 -25.38
CA THR A 69 -31.84 -112.92 -26.37
C THR A 69 -31.34 -114.27 -26.86
N SER A 70 -30.23 -114.78 -26.33
CA SER A 70 -29.66 -116.06 -26.74
C SER A 70 -28.83 -116.77 -25.66
N ILE A 71 -28.78 -118.09 -25.77
CA ILE A 71 -27.98 -118.98 -24.93
C ILE A 71 -27.13 -119.83 -25.88
N THR A 72 -25.81 -119.86 -25.66
CA THR A 72 -24.87 -120.67 -26.43
C THR A 72 -24.39 -121.85 -25.60
N VAL A 73 -24.59 -123.05 -26.12
CA VAL A 73 -24.24 -124.31 -25.46
C VAL A 73 -23.29 -125.12 -26.31
N GLN A 74 -22.39 -125.86 -25.66
CA GLN A 74 -21.46 -126.80 -26.31
C GLN A 74 -21.55 -128.17 -25.66
N TRP A 75 -21.44 -129.20 -26.49
CA TRP A 75 -21.33 -130.58 -26.06
C TRP A 75 -20.33 -131.37 -26.90
N LYS A 76 -19.87 -132.52 -26.38
CA LYS A 76 -19.01 -133.44 -27.11
C LYS A 76 -19.85 -134.35 -28.02
N THR A 77 -19.37 -134.69 -29.21
CA THR A 77 -20.01 -135.70 -30.06
C THR A 77 -19.95 -137.09 -29.43
N VAL A 78 -21.01 -137.87 -29.67
CA VAL A 78 -21.09 -139.30 -29.35
C VAL A 78 -20.51 -140.08 -30.53
N ASP A 79 -19.68 -141.10 -30.27
CA ASP A 79 -18.97 -141.81 -31.33
C ASP A 79 -19.96 -142.49 -32.31
N GLY A 80 -19.76 -142.23 -33.60
CA GLY A 80 -20.66 -142.67 -34.68
C GLY A 80 -21.92 -141.81 -34.89
N ILE A 81 -22.17 -140.79 -34.07
CA ILE A 81 -23.38 -139.95 -34.15
C ILE A 81 -23.06 -138.56 -34.69
N LEU A 82 -23.62 -138.24 -35.86
CA LEU A 82 -23.55 -136.89 -36.44
C LEU A 82 -24.81 -136.05 -36.19
N ASN A 83 -25.96 -136.65 -35.89
CA ASN A 83 -27.23 -135.93 -35.75
C ASN A 83 -27.69 -135.81 -34.30
N TYR A 84 -28.18 -134.62 -33.94
CA TYR A 84 -28.66 -134.25 -32.62
C TYR A 84 -29.96 -133.43 -32.74
N THR A 85 -30.85 -133.53 -31.75
CA THR A 85 -32.02 -132.64 -31.62
C THR A 85 -32.00 -132.00 -30.23
N LEU A 86 -31.98 -130.67 -30.17
CA LEU A 86 -32.23 -129.91 -28.95
C LEU A 86 -33.70 -129.51 -28.90
N VAL A 87 -34.38 -129.85 -27.80
CA VAL A 87 -35.80 -129.53 -27.57
C VAL A 87 -35.92 -128.55 -26.41
N TYR A 88 -36.67 -127.47 -26.60
CA TYR A 88 -37.03 -126.51 -25.55
C TYR A 88 -38.35 -125.81 -25.92
N ASN A 89 -39.24 -125.57 -24.95
CA ASN A 89 -40.53 -124.89 -25.14
C ASN A 89 -41.29 -125.34 -26.42
N ASP A 90 -41.45 -126.66 -26.58
CA ASP A 90 -42.09 -127.34 -27.72
C ASP A 90 -41.47 -127.06 -29.11
N LYS A 91 -40.22 -126.58 -29.17
CA LYS A 91 -39.43 -126.39 -30.39
C LYS A 91 -38.31 -127.41 -30.50
N ASP A 92 -38.35 -128.23 -31.55
CA ASP A 92 -37.26 -129.13 -31.94
C ASP A 92 -36.28 -128.40 -32.87
N THR A 93 -35.02 -128.25 -32.43
CA THR A 93 -33.91 -127.74 -33.24
C THR A 93 -32.98 -128.89 -33.61
N ASN A 94 -32.89 -129.23 -34.89
CA ASN A 94 -32.00 -130.29 -35.38
C ASN A 94 -30.62 -129.74 -35.73
N ILE A 95 -29.57 -130.46 -35.34
CA ILE A 95 -28.16 -130.10 -35.55
C ILE A 95 -27.43 -131.30 -36.15
N THR A 96 -26.73 -131.08 -37.26
CA THR A 96 -25.82 -132.08 -37.85
C THR A 96 -24.37 -131.60 -37.65
N ALA A 97 -23.57 -132.40 -36.94
CA ALA A 97 -22.14 -132.20 -36.79
C ALA A 97 -21.41 -132.61 -38.07
N SER A 98 -20.28 -131.96 -38.35
CA SER A 98 -19.39 -132.37 -39.45
C SER A 98 -18.70 -133.70 -39.12
N GLU A 99 -18.42 -134.51 -40.15
CA GLU A 99 -17.70 -135.77 -40.00
C GLU A 99 -16.28 -135.51 -39.42
N GLY A 100 -15.97 -136.13 -38.29
CA GLY A 100 -14.73 -135.89 -37.53
C GLY A 100 -14.76 -134.72 -36.52
N GLN A 101 -15.90 -134.04 -36.34
CA GLN A 101 -16.04 -132.98 -35.33
C GLN A 101 -16.16 -133.56 -33.90
N HIS A 102 -15.34 -133.07 -32.96
CA HIS A 102 -15.34 -133.54 -31.57
C HIS A 102 -16.28 -132.75 -30.62
N ASN A 103 -16.43 -131.43 -30.81
CA ASN A 103 -17.34 -130.60 -30.03
C ASN A 103 -18.33 -129.89 -30.95
N VAL A 104 -19.61 -129.93 -30.61
CA VAL A 104 -20.70 -129.20 -31.29
C VAL A 104 -21.08 -128.01 -30.43
N THR A 105 -21.20 -126.83 -31.05
CA THR A 105 -21.70 -125.61 -30.39
C THR A 105 -22.97 -125.15 -31.09
N LEU A 106 -24.00 -124.78 -30.33
CA LEU A 106 -25.24 -124.18 -30.82
C LEU A 106 -25.56 -122.91 -30.05
N THR A 107 -25.88 -121.83 -30.76
CA THR A 107 -26.50 -120.63 -30.19
C THR A 107 -28.01 -120.69 -30.44
N ILE A 108 -28.79 -120.77 -29.36
CA ILE A 108 -30.25 -120.69 -29.39
C ILE A 108 -30.63 -119.22 -29.29
N SER A 109 -31.08 -118.62 -30.40
CA SER A 109 -31.44 -117.19 -30.48
C SER A 109 -32.95 -116.96 -30.53
N GLY A 110 -33.39 -115.77 -30.15
CA GLY A 110 -34.81 -115.40 -30.11
C GLY A 110 -35.50 -115.79 -28.81
N LEU A 111 -34.74 -115.82 -27.72
CA LEU A 111 -35.21 -115.97 -26.35
C LEU A 111 -35.59 -114.60 -25.76
N THR A 112 -36.35 -114.60 -24.67
CA THR A 112 -36.72 -113.39 -23.91
C THR A 112 -35.68 -113.13 -22.82
N SER A 113 -35.39 -111.87 -22.53
CA SER A 113 -34.48 -111.44 -21.45
C SER A 113 -34.96 -111.88 -20.06
N ALA A 114 -34.03 -112.03 -19.11
CA ALA A 114 -34.30 -112.42 -17.71
C ALA A 114 -35.22 -113.66 -17.54
N ASN A 115 -35.08 -114.67 -18.40
CA ASN A 115 -35.92 -115.87 -18.37
C ASN A 115 -35.08 -117.15 -18.28
N LYS A 116 -35.62 -118.15 -17.59
CA LYS A 116 -35.03 -119.49 -17.46
C LYS A 116 -35.62 -120.42 -18.51
N TYR A 117 -34.75 -121.18 -19.16
CA TYR A 117 -35.10 -122.15 -20.19
C TYR A 117 -34.55 -123.53 -19.81
N ASP A 118 -35.44 -124.51 -19.82
CA ASP A 118 -35.11 -125.92 -19.65
C ASP A 118 -35.00 -126.58 -21.03
N PHE A 119 -33.91 -127.30 -21.25
CA PHE A 119 -33.52 -127.88 -22.53
C PHE A 119 -33.34 -129.39 -22.39
N ILE A 120 -33.66 -130.14 -23.45
CA ILE A 120 -33.39 -131.58 -23.57
C ILE A 120 -32.63 -131.85 -24.87
N LEU A 121 -31.41 -132.37 -24.79
CA LEU A 121 -30.59 -132.72 -25.95
C LEU A 121 -30.61 -134.23 -26.21
N TYR A 122 -30.95 -134.63 -27.44
CA TYR A 122 -31.02 -136.01 -27.91
C TYR A 122 -29.95 -136.31 -28.96
N SER A 123 -29.37 -137.52 -28.91
CA SER A 123 -28.57 -138.13 -29.98
C SER A 123 -29.48 -138.87 -30.96
N LEU A 124 -29.19 -138.84 -32.27
CA LEU A 124 -29.99 -139.51 -33.30
C LEU A 124 -29.17 -140.45 -34.18
N SER A 125 -29.55 -141.73 -34.21
CA SER A 125 -29.04 -142.74 -35.14
C SER A 125 -30.19 -143.45 -35.85
N GLU A 126 -30.13 -143.62 -37.16
CA GLU A 126 -31.15 -144.32 -37.98
C GLU A 126 -32.62 -143.93 -37.65
N ASN A 127 -32.85 -142.64 -37.36
CA ASN A 127 -34.13 -142.05 -36.93
C ASN A 127 -34.64 -142.46 -35.52
N VAL A 128 -33.82 -143.11 -34.70
CA VAL A 128 -34.08 -143.38 -33.28
C VAL A 128 -33.39 -142.31 -32.42
N ARG A 129 -34.14 -141.70 -31.48
CA ARG A 129 -33.60 -140.80 -30.44
C ARG A 129 -33.04 -141.60 -29.27
N SER A 130 -31.99 -141.07 -28.62
CA SER A 130 -31.55 -141.49 -27.28
C SER A 130 -32.57 -141.09 -26.20
N SER A 131 -32.30 -141.35 -24.92
CA SER A 131 -33.22 -140.99 -23.82
C SER A 131 -33.24 -139.49 -23.47
N GLY A 132 -32.25 -138.73 -23.92
CA GLY A 132 -32.16 -137.28 -23.75
C GLY A 132 -31.37 -136.85 -22.51
N VAL A 133 -30.83 -135.62 -22.56
CA VAL A 133 -30.03 -135.00 -21.50
C VAL A 133 -30.63 -133.65 -21.14
N ASN A 134 -31.11 -133.52 -19.90
CA ASN A 134 -31.74 -132.30 -19.40
C ASN A 134 -30.70 -131.32 -18.85
N PHE A 135 -30.81 -130.04 -19.20
CA PHE A 135 -30.07 -128.95 -18.55
C PHE A 135 -30.88 -127.65 -18.56
N SER A 136 -30.59 -126.74 -17.63
CA SER A 136 -31.25 -125.43 -17.53
C SER A 136 -30.24 -124.31 -17.77
N ALA A 137 -30.66 -123.24 -18.42
CA ALA A 137 -29.87 -122.02 -18.56
C ALA A 137 -30.77 -120.78 -18.62
N VAL A 138 -30.27 -119.62 -18.20
CA VAL A 138 -31.00 -118.34 -18.27
C VAL A 138 -30.49 -117.44 -19.39
N THR A 139 -31.35 -116.57 -19.92
CA THR A 139 -30.91 -115.37 -20.61
C THR A 139 -30.43 -114.32 -19.62
N ALA A 140 -29.55 -113.43 -20.08
CA ALA A 140 -29.20 -112.24 -19.32
C ALA A 140 -30.43 -111.32 -19.17
N PRO A 141 -30.50 -110.52 -18.09
CA PRO A 141 -31.47 -109.43 -17.98
C PRO A 141 -31.11 -108.29 -18.93
N GLU A 142 -32.09 -107.44 -19.23
CA GLU A 142 -31.85 -106.19 -19.95
C GLU A 142 -30.98 -105.20 -19.15
N ASP A 143 -30.23 -104.39 -19.89
CA ASP A 143 -29.44 -103.30 -19.33
C ASP A 143 -30.30 -102.15 -18.80
N VAL A 144 -29.73 -101.41 -17.85
CA VAL A 144 -30.32 -100.20 -17.28
C VAL A 144 -30.40 -99.09 -18.33
N GLU A 145 -31.58 -98.49 -18.54
CA GLU A 145 -31.77 -97.45 -19.58
C GLU A 145 -30.74 -96.30 -19.50
N ASN A 146 -30.49 -95.80 -18.28
CA ASN A 146 -29.56 -94.70 -17.99
C ASN A 146 -29.14 -94.75 -16.50
N VAL A 147 -27.91 -94.33 -16.23
CA VAL A 147 -27.39 -94.04 -14.87
C VAL A 147 -27.18 -92.53 -14.74
N THR A 148 -27.72 -91.93 -13.68
CA THR A 148 -27.52 -90.52 -13.35
C THR A 148 -26.51 -90.37 -12.21
N VAL A 149 -25.60 -89.40 -12.33
CA VAL A 149 -24.74 -89.00 -11.21
C VAL A 149 -25.49 -87.95 -10.39
N LEU A 150 -25.67 -88.19 -9.09
CA LEU A 150 -26.44 -87.32 -8.20
C LEU A 150 -25.55 -86.36 -7.41
N THR A 151 -24.49 -86.86 -6.80
CA THR A 151 -23.53 -86.07 -6.02
C THR A 151 -22.12 -86.61 -6.19
N GLN A 152 -21.14 -85.72 -6.10
CA GLN A 152 -19.72 -86.01 -6.25
C GLN A 152 -18.98 -85.19 -5.20
N ASN A 153 -18.06 -85.81 -4.46
CA ASN A 153 -17.17 -85.13 -3.52
C ASN A 153 -15.75 -85.73 -3.62
N GLU A 154 -14.88 -85.37 -2.69
CA GLU A 154 -13.44 -85.65 -2.73
C GLU A 154 -13.12 -87.14 -2.71
N THR A 155 -13.98 -87.95 -2.07
CA THR A 155 -13.71 -89.38 -1.81
C THR A 155 -14.87 -90.30 -2.20
N SER A 156 -15.95 -89.77 -2.77
CA SER A 156 -17.13 -90.55 -3.15
C SER A 156 -17.93 -89.96 -4.32
N ILE A 157 -18.63 -90.85 -5.01
CA ILE A 157 -19.53 -90.54 -6.12
C ILE A 157 -20.84 -91.26 -5.84
N THR A 158 -21.97 -90.54 -5.84
CA THR A 158 -23.30 -91.13 -5.69
C THR A 158 -24.00 -91.17 -7.04
N VAL A 159 -24.45 -92.36 -7.44
CA VAL A 159 -25.15 -92.61 -8.70
C VAL A 159 -26.53 -93.21 -8.44
N GLN A 160 -27.46 -93.00 -9.37
CA GLN A 160 -28.82 -93.51 -9.32
C GLN A 160 -29.23 -94.09 -10.67
N TRP A 161 -30.06 -95.13 -10.65
CA TRP A 161 -30.67 -95.71 -11.83
C TRP A 161 -32.09 -96.19 -11.56
N LYS A 162 -32.84 -96.49 -12.63
CA LYS A 162 -34.15 -97.15 -12.52
C LYS A 162 -34.00 -98.67 -12.55
N THR A 163 -34.88 -99.38 -11.85
CA THR A 163 -34.94 -100.85 -11.93
C THR A 163 -35.44 -101.35 -13.28
N VAL A 164 -34.83 -102.42 -13.79
CA VAL A 164 -35.21 -103.06 -15.06
C VAL A 164 -36.19 -104.20 -14.81
N GLY A 165 -37.45 -104.03 -15.20
CA GLY A 165 -38.50 -105.04 -14.98
C GLY A 165 -38.60 -105.44 -13.49
N ASN A 166 -38.46 -106.74 -13.22
CA ASN A 166 -38.44 -107.31 -11.86
C ASN A 166 -37.01 -107.57 -11.33
N ILE A 167 -35.97 -107.02 -11.95
CA ILE A 167 -34.58 -107.24 -11.53
C ILE A 167 -34.25 -106.41 -10.29
N LEU A 168 -33.94 -107.11 -9.20
CA LEU A 168 -33.51 -106.50 -7.94
C LEU A 168 -31.98 -106.47 -7.79
N ASN A 169 -31.23 -107.35 -8.45
CA ASN A 169 -29.79 -107.47 -8.27
C ASN A 169 -29.01 -106.74 -9.38
N TYR A 170 -27.98 -106.01 -8.97
CA TYR A 170 -27.09 -105.24 -9.83
C TYR A 170 -25.64 -105.40 -9.37
N THR A 171 -24.68 -105.30 -10.30
CA THR A 171 -23.25 -105.21 -9.98
C THR A 171 -22.66 -104.00 -10.69
N LEU A 172 -22.09 -103.07 -9.93
CA LEU A 172 -21.29 -101.97 -10.46
C LEU A 172 -19.81 -102.36 -10.43
N VAL A 173 -19.14 -102.30 -11.59
CA VAL A 173 -17.73 -102.64 -11.74
C VAL A 173 -16.91 -101.39 -12.07
N TYR A 174 -15.79 -101.20 -11.38
CA TYR A 174 -14.78 -100.17 -11.67
C TYR A 174 -13.41 -100.59 -11.11
N ASN A 175 -12.32 -100.30 -11.83
CA ASN A 175 -10.94 -100.57 -11.39
C ASN A 175 -10.75 -101.96 -10.74
N ASP A 176 -11.20 -103.01 -11.42
CA ASP A 176 -11.17 -104.42 -10.98
C ASP A 176 -11.88 -104.71 -9.63
N LYS A 177 -12.82 -103.86 -9.22
CA LYS A 177 -13.70 -104.04 -8.05
C LYS A 177 -15.16 -104.17 -8.47
N ASP A 178 -15.81 -105.22 -7.95
CA ASP A 178 -17.25 -105.44 -8.06
C ASP A 178 -17.96 -104.96 -6.78
N ILE A 179 -18.94 -104.07 -6.92
CA ILE A 179 -19.90 -103.72 -5.87
C ILE A 179 -21.25 -104.34 -6.23
N ASN A 180 -21.75 -105.25 -5.41
CA ASN A 180 -23.08 -105.86 -5.58
C ASN A 180 -24.14 -105.05 -4.81
N ILE A 181 -25.29 -104.83 -5.44
CA ILE A 181 -26.42 -104.06 -4.90
C ILE A 181 -27.70 -104.87 -5.09
N THR A 182 -28.50 -105.01 -4.03
CA THR A 182 -29.85 -105.56 -4.11
C THR A 182 -30.85 -104.46 -3.77
N ALA A 183 -31.70 -104.12 -4.75
CA ALA A 183 -32.84 -103.23 -4.57
C ALA A 183 -33.93 -103.90 -3.72
N SER A 184 -34.72 -103.09 -3.02
CA SER A 184 -35.90 -103.58 -2.29
C SER A 184 -37.03 -103.91 -3.27
N GLU A 185 -37.88 -104.88 -2.91
CA GLU A 185 -39.04 -105.24 -3.72
C GLU A 185 -39.99 -104.04 -3.89
N GLY A 186 -40.33 -103.69 -5.13
CA GLY A 186 -41.13 -102.50 -5.47
C GLY A 186 -40.35 -101.17 -5.50
N GLN A 187 -39.03 -101.15 -5.27
CA GLN A 187 -38.21 -99.95 -5.40
C GLN A 187 -38.03 -99.57 -6.89
N HIS A 188 -38.39 -98.35 -7.29
CA HIS A 188 -38.24 -97.91 -8.69
C HIS A 188 -36.89 -97.24 -9.01
N ASN A 189 -36.32 -96.50 -8.06
CA ASN A 189 -35.00 -95.86 -8.21
C ASN A 189 -34.01 -96.47 -7.20
N VAL A 190 -32.91 -97.02 -7.70
CA VAL A 190 -31.79 -97.52 -6.90
C VAL A 190 -30.72 -96.45 -6.82
N THR A 191 -30.14 -96.22 -5.64
CA THR A 191 -29.06 -95.25 -5.42
C THR A 191 -27.88 -95.93 -4.72
N LEU A 192 -26.66 -95.67 -5.17
CA LEU A 192 -25.42 -96.18 -4.59
C LEU A 192 -24.41 -95.04 -4.43
N THR A 193 -23.80 -94.93 -3.25
CA THR A 193 -22.60 -94.10 -3.02
C THR A 193 -21.36 -95.00 -3.03
N ILE A 194 -20.53 -94.84 -4.06
CA ILE A 194 -19.20 -95.45 -4.15
C ILE A 194 -18.26 -94.56 -3.33
N SER A 195 -17.63 -95.11 -2.29
CA SER A 195 -16.75 -94.37 -1.37
C SER A 195 -15.35 -94.98 -1.28
N GLY A 196 -14.39 -94.21 -0.74
CA GLY A 196 -12.97 -94.60 -0.72
C GLY A 196 -12.27 -94.40 -2.06
N LEU A 197 -12.74 -93.42 -2.84
CA LEU A 197 -12.11 -92.95 -4.08
C LEU A 197 -11.03 -91.89 -3.76
N THR A 198 -10.11 -91.68 -4.71
CA THR A 198 -9.08 -90.63 -4.64
C THR A 198 -9.66 -89.32 -5.19
N SER A 199 -9.30 -88.18 -4.61
CA SER A 199 -9.66 -86.83 -5.08
C SER A 199 -9.16 -86.55 -6.52
N ALA A 200 -9.81 -85.60 -7.20
CA ALA A 200 -9.44 -85.12 -8.55
C ALA A 200 -9.19 -86.21 -9.61
N ASN A 201 -9.94 -87.33 -9.56
CA ASN A 201 -9.74 -88.46 -10.47
C ASN A 201 -11.01 -88.80 -11.26
N LYS A 202 -10.82 -89.24 -12.52
CA LYS A 202 -11.88 -89.81 -13.35
C LYS A 202 -12.00 -91.31 -13.09
N TYR A 203 -13.23 -91.76 -12.90
CA TYR A 203 -13.59 -93.17 -12.77
C TYR A 203 -14.54 -93.54 -13.90
N ASP A 204 -14.23 -94.65 -14.56
CA ASP A 204 -15.08 -95.29 -15.55
C ASP A 204 -15.72 -96.52 -14.92
N PHE A 205 -17.05 -96.61 -15.07
CA PHE A 205 -17.90 -97.58 -14.40
C PHE A 205 -18.71 -98.38 -15.43
N ILE A 206 -18.97 -99.64 -15.11
CA ILE A 206 -19.92 -100.49 -15.85
C ILE A 206 -20.97 -101.00 -14.87
N LEU A 207 -22.25 -100.69 -15.11
CA LEU A 207 -23.36 -101.21 -14.32
C LEU A 207 -24.03 -102.38 -15.05
N TYR A 208 -24.07 -103.53 -14.38
CA TYR A 208 -24.74 -104.75 -14.85
C TYR A 208 -26.04 -104.99 -14.09
N SER A 209 -27.10 -105.37 -14.82
CA SER A 209 -28.28 -106.05 -14.27
C SER A 209 -27.95 -107.54 -14.05
N LEU A 210 -28.44 -108.18 -12.99
CA LEU A 210 -28.19 -109.61 -12.71
C LEU A 210 -29.46 -110.44 -12.55
N PHE A 211 -29.54 -111.56 -13.28
CA PHE A 211 -30.58 -112.59 -13.17
C PHE A 211 -29.95 -113.99 -13.03
N GLU A 212 -30.31 -114.74 -11.98
CA GLU A 212 -29.67 -116.02 -11.60
C GLU A 212 -28.12 -116.06 -11.76
N ASN A 213 -27.45 -114.98 -11.36
CA ASN A 213 -25.99 -114.73 -11.46
C ASN A 213 -25.42 -114.45 -12.87
N VAL A 214 -26.26 -114.37 -13.91
CA VAL A 214 -25.86 -113.91 -15.25
C VAL A 214 -25.99 -112.38 -15.34
N ARG A 215 -24.95 -111.72 -15.87
CA ARG A 215 -24.88 -110.27 -16.12
C ARG A 215 -25.46 -109.92 -17.49
N SER A 216 -26.05 -108.73 -17.60
CA SER A 216 -26.35 -108.04 -18.88
C SER A 216 -25.07 -107.62 -19.63
N SER A 217 -25.21 -107.01 -20.81
CA SER A 217 -24.06 -106.53 -21.61
C SER A 217 -23.25 -105.42 -20.92
N GLY A 218 -23.91 -104.57 -20.12
CA GLY A 218 -23.30 -103.60 -19.21
C GLY A 218 -23.41 -102.15 -19.67
N VAL A 219 -23.81 -101.27 -18.76
CA VAL A 219 -24.00 -99.83 -19.02
C VAL A 219 -22.76 -99.04 -18.59
N ASN A 220 -22.00 -98.57 -19.58
CA ASN A 220 -20.80 -97.77 -19.36
C ASN A 220 -21.14 -96.31 -19.04
N PHE A 221 -20.60 -95.77 -17.96
CA PHE A 221 -20.65 -94.32 -17.67
C PHE A 221 -19.37 -93.83 -16.97
N SER A 222 -19.11 -92.53 -17.05
CA SER A 222 -17.96 -91.88 -16.41
C SER A 222 -18.44 -90.90 -15.34
N ALA A 223 -17.69 -90.79 -14.25
CA ALA A 223 -17.83 -89.70 -13.28
C ALA A 223 -16.45 -89.31 -12.72
N VAL A 224 -16.37 -88.17 -12.02
CA VAL A 224 -15.14 -87.73 -11.34
C VAL A 224 -15.36 -87.53 -9.84
N THR A 225 -14.33 -87.69 -9.04
CA THR A 225 -14.30 -87.11 -7.69
C THR A 225 -14.04 -85.61 -7.76
N ALA A 226 -14.49 -84.88 -6.74
CA ALA A 226 -14.10 -83.50 -6.53
C ALA A 226 -12.58 -83.42 -6.24
N PRO A 227 -11.93 -82.28 -6.53
CA PRO A 227 -10.58 -82.01 -6.04
C PRO A 227 -10.59 -81.72 -4.53
N GLU A 228 -9.42 -81.80 -3.90
CA GLU A 228 -9.26 -81.33 -2.53
C GLU A 228 -9.44 -79.81 -2.41
N ASP A 229 -9.90 -79.37 -1.24
CA ASP A 229 -10.00 -77.96 -0.88
C ASP A 229 -8.62 -77.30 -0.75
N VAL A 230 -8.61 -75.99 -0.94
CA VAL A 230 -7.44 -75.13 -0.72
C VAL A 230 -7.06 -75.13 0.77
N GLU A 231 -5.79 -75.38 1.10
CA GLU A 231 -5.31 -75.46 2.49
C GLU A 231 -5.67 -74.21 3.32
N ASN A 232 -5.44 -73.02 2.77
CA ASN A 232 -5.74 -71.72 3.40
C ASN A 232 -5.87 -70.63 2.33
N VAL A 233 -6.73 -69.64 2.58
CA VAL A 233 -6.81 -68.38 1.81
C VAL A 233 -6.29 -67.24 2.67
N THR A 234 -5.37 -66.45 2.12
CA THR A 234 -4.80 -65.26 2.76
C THR A 234 -5.38 -63.99 2.15
N VAL A 235 -5.67 -62.99 2.97
CA VAL A 235 -6.03 -61.64 2.51
C VAL A 235 -4.74 -60.82 2.39
N LEU A 236 -4.42 -60.34 1.19
CA LEU A 236 -3.20 -59.57 0.92
C LEU A 236 -3.41 -58.06 0.93
N GLY A 237 -4.62 -57.59 0.66
CA GLY A 237 -4.94 -56.17 0.60
C GLY A 237 -6.43 -55.92 0.61
N GLN A 238 -6.83 -54.81 1.22
CA GLN A 238 -8.22 -54.40 1.39
C GLN A 238 -8.27 -52.89 1.16
N ASN A 239 -9.23 -52.42 0.35
CA ASN A 239 -9.50 -50.99 0.17
C ASN A 239 -11.03 -50.76 0.13
N GLU A 240 -11.45 -49.55 -0.22
CA GLU A 240 -12.83 -49.09 -0.13
C GLU A 240 -13.80 -49.84 -1.05
N THR A 241 -13.31 -50.43 -2.15
CA THR A 241 -14.16 -51.08 -3.17
C THR A 241 -13.65 -52.43 -3.65
N SER A 242 -12.53 -52.92 -3.10
CA SER A 242 -11.98 -54.22 -3.45
C SER A 242 -11.23 -54.92 -2.31
N ILE A 243 -11.18 -56.25 -2.41
CA ILE A 243 -10.45 -57.14 -1.52
C ILE A 243 -9.56 -58.04 -2.40
N THR A 244 -8.28 -58.10 -2.08
CA THR A 244 -7.29 -58.95 -2.75
C THR A 244 -6.93 -60.13 -1.87
N VAL A 245 -7.13 -61.34 -2.40
CA VAL A 245 -6.84 -62.62 -1.73
C VAL A 245 -5.82 -63.44 -2.51
N GLN A 246 -5.08 -64.29 -1.81
CA GLN A 246 -4.14 -65.24 -2.38
C GLN A 246 -4.27 -66.62 -1.74
N TRP A 247 -4.14 -67.67 -2.55
CA TRP A 247 -4.07 -69.06 -2.10
C TRP A 247 -3.00 -69.83 -2.87
N LYS A 248 -2.65 -71.02 -2.36
CA LYS A 248 -1.78 -71.98 -3.06
C LYS A 248 -2.60 -72.90 -3.96
N THR A 249 -2.03 -73.33 -5.09
CA THR A 249 -2.65 -74.33 -5.95
C THR A 249 -2.68 -75.72 -5.30
N VAL A 250 -3.76 -76.47 -5.54
CA VAL A 250 -3.96 -77.82 -4.98
C VAL A 250 -3.54 -78.86 -6.01
N GLY A 251 -2.38 -79.48 -5.81
CA GLY A 251 -1.83 -80.46 -6.76
C GLY A 251 -1.70 -79.89 -8.18
N ASN A 252 -2.41 -80.49 -9.14
CA ASN A 252 -2.46 -80.05 -10.54
C ASN A 252 -3.73 -79.25 -10.89
N ILE A 253 -4.51 -78.80 -9.89
CA ILE A 253 -5.76 -78.06 -10.12
C ILE A 253 -5.48 -76.61 -10.52
N LEU A 254 -5.96 -76.23 -11.70
CA LEU A 254 -5.86 -74.88 -12.24
C LEU A 254 -7.16 -74.08 -12.10
N ASP A 255 -8.33 -74.73 -12.13
CA ASP A 255 -9.63 -74.05 -12.07
C ASP A 255 -10.15 -73.92 -10.62
N TYR A 256 -10.66 -72.73 -10.30
CA TYR A 256 -11.23 -72.37 -9.00
C TYR A 256 -12.49 -71.51 -9.19
N THR A 257 -13.43 -71.56 -8.25
CA THR A 257 -14.56 -70.62 -8.18
C THR A 257 -14.62 -70.00 -6.80
N LEU A 258 -14.59 -68.67 -6.73
CA LEU A 258 -14.90 -67.91 -5.51
C LEU A 258 -16.36 -67.48 -5.53
N VAL A 259 -17.11 -67.77 -4.46
CA VAL A 259 -18.54 -67.43 -4.32
C VAL A 259 -18.74 -66.46 -3.16
N TYR A 260 -19.52 -65.40 -3.39
CA TYR A 260 -19.96 -64.44 -2.36
C TYR A 260 -21.25 -63.75 -2.81
N ASN A 261 -22.19 -63.50 -1.89
CA ASN A 261 -23.45 -62.77 -2.16
C ASN A 261 -24.14 -63.15 -3.49
N ASP A 262 -24.35 -64.46 -3.69
CA ASP A 262 -24.95 -65.07 -4.90
C ASP A 262 -24.22 -64.77 -6.23
N LYS A 263 -22.93 -64.42 -6.18
CA LYS A 263 -22.05 -64.23 -7.34
C LYS A 263 -20.91 -65.25 -7.37
N ASP A 264 -20.74 -65.89 -8.51
CA ASP A 264 -19.62 -66.77 -8.81
C ASP A 264 -18.54 -66.02 -9.62
N ILE A 265 -17.29 -66.02 -9.15
CA ILE A 265 -16.11 -65.60 -9.91
C ILE A 265 -15.30 -66.86 -10.23
N ASN A 266 -15.13 -67.19 -11.51
CA ASN A 266 -14.28 -68.29 -11.95
C ASN A 266 -12.86 -67.80 -12.24
N ILE A 267 -11.86 -68.56 -11.82
CA ILE A 267 -10.43 -68.25 -11.93
C ILE A 267 -9.72 -69.49 -12.48
N THR A 268 -8.97 -69.33 -13.57
CA THR A 268 -8.05 -70.37 -14.08
C THR A 268 -6.62 -69.89 -13.85
N ALA A 269 -5.84 -70.65 -13.08
CA ALA A 269 -4.43 -70.43 -12.84
C ALA A 269 -3.59 -70.84 -14.06
N SER A 270 -2.39 -70.27 -14.18
CA SER A 270 -1.43 -70.68 -15.22
C SER A 270 -0.76 -72.01 -14.86
N GLU A 271 -0.39 -72.80 -15.87
CA GLU A 271 0.36 -74.04 -15.67
C GLU A 271 1.69 -73.74 -14.95
N GLY A 272 1.98 -74.49 -13.87
CA GLY A 272 3.14 -74.24 -12.99
C GLY A 272 2.99 -73.08 -12.00
N GLN A 273 1.84 -72.41 -11.91
CA GLN A 273 1.60 -71.37 -10.92
C GLN A 273 1.38 -71.95 -9.51
N HIS A 274 2.20 -71.56 -8.53
CA HIS A 274 2.07 -72.01 -7.14
C HIS A 274 1.14 -71.15 -6.27
N ASN A 275 1.13 -69.83 -6.47
CA ASN A 275 0.26 -68.90 -5.75
C ASN A 275 -0.72 -68.22 -6.72
N VAL A 276 -2.02 -68.42 -6.52
CA VAL A 276 -3.09 -67.73 -7.26
C VAL A 276 -3.49 -66.48 -6.48
N THR A 277 -3.65 -65.34 -7.16
CA THR A 277 -4.06 -64.08 -6.52
C THR A 277 -5.25 -63.49 -7.29
N LEU A 278 -6.27 -63.05 -6.57
CA LEU A 278 -7.50 -62.47 -7.12
C LEU A 278 -7.85 -61.18 -6.38
N THR A 279 -8.17 -60.13 -7.13
CA THR A 279 -8.80 -58.91 -6.59
C THR A 279 -10.29 -58.91 -6.95
N ILE A 280 -11.15 -58.99 -5.93
CA ILE A 280 -12.60 -58.87 -6.06
C ILE A 280 -12.92 -57.37 -6.00
N SER A 281 -13.38 -56.79 -7.11
CA SER A 281 -13.68 -55.36 -7.23
C SER A 281 -15.18 -55.07 -7.37
N GLY A 282 -15.58 -53.84 -7.04
CA GLY A 282 -16.99 -53.42 -7.08
C GLY A 282 -17.76 -53.82 -5.82
N LEU A 283 -17.06 -53.87 -4.69
CA LEU A 283 -17.62 -54.05 -3.36
C LEU A 283 -18.04 -52.69 -2.76
N THR A 284 -18.92 -52.73 -1.78
CA THR A 284 -19.34 -51.57 -0.98
C THR A 284 -18.30 -51.30 0.11
N SER A 285 -18.04 -50.04 0.43
CA SER A 285 -17.19 -49.59 1.54
C SER A 285 -17.70 -50.03 2.91
N ALA A 286 -16.81 -50.05 3.91
CA ALA A 286 -17.11 -50.39 5.32
C ALA A 286 -17.97 -51.66 5.54
N THR A 287 -17.82 -52.67 4.68
CA THR A 287 -18.73 -53.83 4.61
C THR A 287 -17.96 -55.14 4.82
N LYS A 288 -18.50 -56.02 5.68
CA LYS A 288 -18.02 -57.40 5.82
C LYS A 288 -18.58 -58.26 4.70
N TYR A 289 -17.70 -59.02 4.06
CA TYR A 289 -18.02 -60.05 3.09
C TYR A 289 -17.57 -61.42 3.60
N ASP A 290 -18.42 -62.41 3.38
CA ASP A 290 -18.14 -63.82 3.61
C ASP A 290 -18.04 -64.52 2.27
N PHE A 291 -16.98 -65.31 2.10
CA PHE A 291 -16.56 -65.92 0.85
C PHE A 291 -16.40 -67.43 1.00
N ILE A 292 -16.68 -68.16 -0.08
CA ILE A 292 -16.38 -69.60 -0.20
C ILE A 292 -15.52 -69.81 -1.44
N LEU A 293 -14.32 -70.37 -1.28
CA LEU A 293 -13.44 -70.74 -2.40
C LEU A 293 -13.51 -72.24 -2.67
N PHE A 294 -13.87 -72.60 -3.89
CA PHE A 294 -13.92 -73.98 -4.38
C PHE A 294 -12.75 -74.27 -5.33
N SER A 295 -12.12 -75.44 -5.17
CA SER A 295 -11.29 -76.07 -6.19
C SER A 295 -12.19 -76.76 -7.23
N LEU A 296 -11.86 -76.73 -8.53
CA LEU A 296 -12.65 -77.39 -9.58
C LEU A 296 -11.87 -78.45 -10.36
N PHE A 297 -12.46 -79.63 -10.51
CA PHE A 297 -11.98 -80.68 -11.42
C PHE A 297 -13.12 -81.12 -12.34
N VAL A 298 -12.93 -80.97 -13.66
CA VAL A 298 -13.93 -81.31 -14.70
C VAL A 298 -15.34 -80.78 -14.36
N LYS A 299 -15.40 -79.51 -13.91
CA LYS A 299 -16.60 -78.77 -13.46
C LYS A 299 -17.24 -79.22 -12.13
N VAL A 300 -16.69 -80.22 -11.43
CA VAL A 300 -17.09 -80.58 -10.07
C VAL A 300 -16.34 -79.71 -9.06
N ARG A 301 -17.06 -79.16 -8.08
CA ARG A 301 -16.52 -78.37 -6.96
C ARG A 301 -16.16 -79.27 -5.78
N SER A 302 -15.14 -78.86 -5.02
CA SER A 302 -14.83 -79.36 -3.67
C SER A 302 -15.89 -78.94 -2.63
N SER A 303 -15.73 -79.33 -1.36
CA SER A 303 -16.59 -78.88 -0.25
C SER A 303 -16.59 -77.37 0.00
N GLY A 304 -15.47 -76.67 -0.23
CA GLY A 304 -15.36 -75.22 -0.22
C GLY A 304 -14.76 -74.64 1.07
N VAL A 305 -13.84 -73.69 0.90
CA VAL A 305 -13.11 -73.02 1.99
C VAL A 305 -13.76 -71.70 2.35
N ASN A 306 -14.34 -71.63 3.54
CA ASN A 306 -14.97 -70.42 4.06
C ASN A 306 -13.95 -69.43 4.64
N PHE A 307 -14.01 -68.16 4.26
CA PHE A 307 -13.26 -67.08 4.91
C PHE A 307 -14.03 -65.75 4.89
N SER A 308 -13.65 -64.84 5.79
CA SER A 308 -14.24 -63.49 5.89
C SER A 308 -13.19 -62.42 5.60
N ALA A 309 -13.61 -61.31 4.98
CA ALA A 309 -12.81 -60.10 4.88
C ALA A 309 -13.73 -58.86 4.90
N VAL A 310 -13.18 -57.68 5.16
CA VAL A 310 -13.92 -56.40 5.09
C VAL A 310 -13.35 -55.52 3.98
N THR A 311 -14.18 -54.68 3.38
CA THR A 311 -13.67 -53.49 2.69
C THR A 311 -13.23 -52.44 3.70
N ALA A 312 -12.32 -51.57 3.29
CA ALA A 312 -11.99 -50.38 4.05
C ALA A 312 -13.19 -49.42 4.08
N PRO A 313 -13.28 -48.54 5.10
CA PRO A 313 -14.25 -47.45 5.08
C PRO A 313 -13.84 -46.36 4.10
N GLU A 314 -14.77 -45.48 3.75
CA GLU A 314 -14.46 -44.31 2.93
C GLU A 314 -13.53 -43.34 3.66
N ASN A 315 -12.73 -42.61 2.89
CA ASN A 315 -11.95 -41.50 3.39
C ASN A 315 -12.88 -40.38 3.92
N VAL A 316 -12.40 -39.65 4.94
CA VAL A 316 -13.04 -38.38 5.33
C VAL A 316 -13.06 -37.41 4.14
N GLU A 317 -14.15 -36.68 3.93
CA GLU A 317 -14.31 -35.82 2.74
C GLU A 317 -13.25 -34.70 2.69
N ASN A 318 -12.95 -34.09 3.85
CA ASN A 318 -11.95 -33.04 4.03
C ASN A 318 -11.45 -33.02 5.48
N VAL A 319 -10.23 -32.52 5.68
CA VAL A 319 -9.68 -32.16 7.00
C VAL A 319 -9.43 -30.65 7.02
N THR A 320 -9.95 -29.96 8.04
CA THR A 320 -9.73 -28.54 8.26
C THR A 320 -8.72 -28.32 9.39
N VAL A 321 -7.82 -27.35 9.22
CA VAL A 321 -6.96 -26.87 10.31
C VAL A 321 -7.71 -25.74 11.02
N LEU A 322 -8.00 -25.90 12.32
CA LEU A 322 -8.76 -24.94 13.11
C LEU A 322 -7.87 -23.95 13.89
N GLY A 323 -6.65 -24.36 14.24
CA GLY A 323 -5.74 -23.56 15.05
C GLY A 323 -4.33 -24.11 15.00
N GLN A 324 -3.34 -23.23 15.10
CA GLN A 324 -1.92 -23.54 14.99
C GLN A 324 -1.19 -22.62 15.97
N ASN A 325 -0.26 -23.18 16.75
CA ASN A 325 0.62 -22.41 17.64
C ASN A 325 2.04 -23.00 17.61
N GLU A 326 2.91 -22.56 18.51
CA GLU A 326 4.35 -22.84 18.51
C GLU A 326 4.66 -24.33 18.67
N THR A 327 3.78 -25.09 19.34
CA THR A 327 4.04 -26.49 19.72
C THR A 327 2.89 -27.44 19.41
N SER A 328 1.82 -26.94 18.78
CA SER A 328 0.65 -27.76 18.45
C SER A 328 -0.13 -27.29 17.23
N ILE A 329 -0.84 -28.23 16.62
CA ILE A 329 -1.76 -28.03 15.49
C ILE A 329 -3.09 -28.69 15.85
N THR A 330 -4.19 -27.95 15.70
CA THR A 330 -5.55 -28.44 15.92
C THR A 330 -6.26 -28.63 14.59
N VAL A 331 -6.75 -29.84 14.35
CA VAL A 331 -7.47 -30.25 13.14
C VAL A 331 -8.87 -30.75 13.45
N GLN A 332 -9.78 -30.60 12.50
CA GLN A 332 -11.15 -31.10 12.55
C GLN A 332 -11.50 -31.82 11.25
N TRP A 333 -12.35 -32.83 11.35
CA TRP A 333 -12.97 -33.50 10.21
C TRP A 333 -14.40 -33.89 10.55
N LYS A 334 -15.23 -34.03 9.51
CA LYS A 334 -16.56 -34.64 9.63
C LYS A 334 -16.40 -36.16 9.71
N THR A 335 -17.19 -36.83 10.54
CA THR A 335 -17.23 -38.29 10.59
C THR A 335 -17.76 -38.89 9.29
N VAL A 336 -17.20 -40.03 8.89
CA VAL A 336 -17.77 -40.90 7.86
C VAL A 336 -18.92 -41.69 8.48
N ASP A 337 -20.04 -41.85 7.77
CA ASP A 337 -21.24 -42.47 8.32
C ASP A 337 -20.99 -43.92 8.75
N GLY A 338 -21.33 -44.24 10.00
CA GLY A 338 -21.07 -45.54 10.62
C GLY A 338 -19.64 -45.75 11.14
N ILE A 339 -18.72 -44.78 10.99
CA ILE A 339 -17.31 -44.91 11.35
C ILE A 339 -16.95 -44.05 12.57
N LEU A 340 -16.53 -44.71 13.65
CA LEU A 340 -16.07 -44.06 14.88
C LEU A 340 -14.55 -44.01 15.01
N ASP A 341 -13.81 -44.98 14.46
CA ASP A 341 -12.36 -45.07 14.62
C ASP A 341 -11.59 -44.41 13.47
N TYR A 342 -10.55 -43.65 13.83
CA TYR A 342 -9.65 -42.93 12.93
C TYR A 342 -8.20 -43.05 13.41
N THR A 343 -7.22 -43.04 12.49
CA THR A 343 -5.80 -42.91 12.82
C THR A 343 -5.18 -41.77 12.04
N LEU A 344 -4.58 -40.80 12.74
CA LEU A 344 -3.74 -39.77 12.14
C LEU A 344 -2.27 -40.19 12.23
N VAL A 345 -1.55 -40.16 11.11
CA VAL A 345 -0.13 -40.54 11.01
C VAL A 345 0.72 -39.34 10.58
N TYR A 346 1.84 -39.11 11.26
CA TYR A 346 2.85 -38.11 10.89
C TYR A 346 4.22 -38.49 11.49
N ASN A 347 5.32 -38.29 10.77
CA ASN A 347 6.70 -38.54 11.24
C ASN A 347 6.86 -39.87 12.02
N ASP A 348 6.39 -40.98 11.44
CA ASP A 348 6.39 -42.34 12.01
C ASP A 348 5.65 -42.50 13.36
N LYS A 349 4.74 -41.58 13.69
CA LYS A 349 3.84 -41.64 14.85
C LYS A 349 2.39 -41.81 14.43
N ASP A 350 1.73 -42.80 15.01
CA ASP A 350 0.27 -43.03 14.90
C ASP A 350 -0.45 -42.44 16.12
N ILE A 351 -1.44 -41.57 15.89
CA ILE A 351 -2.43 -41.16 16.89
C ILE A 351 -3.76 -41.81 16.53
N ASN A 352 -4.30 -42.66 17.41
CA ASN A 352 -5.62 -43.25 17.25
C ASN A 352 -6.68 -42.39 17.95
N ILE A 353 -7.83 -42.20 17.29
CA ILE A 353 -8.95 -41.37 17.76
C ILE A 353 -10.24 -42.16 17.57
N THR A 354 -11.02 -42.32 18.64
CA THR A 354 -12.38 -42.89 18.57
C THR A 354 -13.38 -41.77 18.84
N ALA A 355 -14.28 -41.52 17.90
CA ALA A 355 -15.38 -40.58 18.01
C ALA A 355 -16.50 -41.12 18.92
N SER A 356 -17.28 -40.22 19.53
CA SER A 356 -18.48 -40.61 20.28
C SER A 356 -19.63 -40.95 19.33
N GLU A 357 -20.52 -41.86 19.74
CA GLU A 357 -21.70 -42.21 18.96
C GLU A 357 -22.59 -40.96 18.75
N GLY A 358 -22.96 -40.68 17.50
CA GLY A 358 -23.70 -39.47 17.10
C GLY A 358 -22.88 -38.18 17.00
N GLN A 359 -21.55 -38.21 17.21
CA GLN A 359 -20.68 -37.07 16.99
C GLN A 359 -20.47 -36.82 15.49
N HIS A 360 -20.82 -35.65 14.96
CA HIS A 360 -20.67 -35.33 13.53
C HIS A 360 -19.28 -34.78 13.14
N ASN A 361 -18.61 -34.05 14.05
CA ASN A 361 -17.28 -33.49 13.82
C ASN A 361 -16.31 -33.98 14.91
N VAL A 362 -15.20 -34.56 14.51
CA VAL A 362 -14.08 -34.93 15.39
C VAL A 362 -13.07 -33.79 15.41
N THR A 363 -12.39 -33.54 16.52
CA THR A 363 -11.36 -32.49 16.63
C THR A 363 -10.22 -32.98 17.50
N LEU A 364 -9.00 -32.80 17.01
CA LEU A 364 -7.76 -33.30 17.61
C LEU A 364 -6.71 -32.19 17.64
N THR A 365 -6.07 -31.99 18.80
CA THR A 365 -4.88 -31.16 18.93
C THR A 365 -3.65 -32.06 19.02
N ILE A 366 -2.79 -32.02 18.00
CA ILE A 366 -1.48 -32.68 17.98
C ILE A 366 -0.49 -31.76 18.70
N SER A 367 0.00 -32.18 19.86
CA SER A 367 0.91 -31.38 20.72
C SER A 367 2.32 -31.96 20.80
N GLY A 368 3.29 -31.15 21.22
CA GLY A 368 4.70 -31.54 21.32
C GLY A 368 5.44 -31.49 19.98
N LEU A 369 5.01 -30.58 19.10
CA LEU A 369 5.65 -30.25 17.84
C LEU A 369 6.73 -29.18 18.05
N THR A 370 7.68 -29.08 17.11
CA THR A 370 8.71 -28.04 17.05
C THR A 370 8.13 -26.78 16.41
N SER A 371 8.52 -25.59 16.88
CA SER A 371 8.15 -24.30 16.29
C SER A 371 8.62 -24.14 14.84
N ALA A 372 7.98 -23.23 14.10
CA ALA A 372 8.31 -22.87 12.71
C ALA A 372 8.58 -24.06 11.75
N THR A 373 7.82 -25.15 11.90
CA THR A 373 8.08 -26.43 11.23
C THR A 373 6.86 -26.90 10.44
N LYS A 374 7.07 -27.36 9.21
CA LYS A 374 6.03 -28.01 8.39
C LYS A 374 5.91 -29.49 8.78
N TYR A 375 4.68 -29.94 8.95
CA TYR A 375 4.30 -31.33 9.16
C TYR A 375 3.37 -31.78 8.03
N ASP A 376 3.61 -33.00 7.56
CA ASP A 376 2.75 -33.70 6.61
C ASP A 376 2.06 -34.85 7.33
N PHE A 377 0.75 -34.94 7.14
CA PHE A 377 -0.16 -35.81 7.87
C PHE A 377 -0.95 -36.69 6.90
N ILE A 378 -1.28 -37.91 7.34
CA ILE A 378 -2.24 -38.78 6.66
C ILE A 378 -3.31 -39.19 7.68
N LEU A 379 -4.58 -38.87 7.40
CA LEU A 379 -5.71 -39.31 8.21
C LEU A 379 -6.42 -40.50 7.56
N PHE A 380 -6.51 -41.59 8.29
CA PHE A 380 -7.21 -42.82 7.90
C PHE A 380 -8.53 -42.96 8.65
N SER A 381 -9.59 -43.35 7.95
CA SER A 381 -10.80 -43.92 8.53
C SER A 381 -10.57 -45.41 8.81
N LEU A 382 -11.08 -45.97 9.92
CA LEU A 382 -10.90 -47.38 10.27
C LEU A 382 -12.22 -48.14 10.39
N PHE A 383 -12.32 -49.31 9.74
CA PHE A 383 -13.41 -50.27 9.91
C PHE A 383 -12.82 -51.65 10.22
N VAL A 384 -13.14 -52.22 11.39
CA VAL A 384 -12.63 -53.53 11.86
C VAL A 384 -11.10 -53.64 11.70
N LYS A 385 -10.39 -52.58 12.11
CA LYS A 385 -8.91 -52.39 12.02
C LYS A 385 -8.33 -52.23 10.61
N VAL A 386 -9.14 -52.26 9.54
CA VAL A 386 -8.69 -51.94 8.18
C VAL A 386 -8.75 -50.43 7.97
N ARG A 387 -7.65 -49.85 7.50
CA ARG A 387 -7.54 -48.43 7.15
C ARG A 387 -8.08 -48.18 5.73
N SER A 388 -8.68 -47.01 5.52
CA SER A 388 -8.90 -46.44 4.18
C SER A 388 -7.58 -46.16 3.45
N SER A 389 -7.63 -45.70 2.20
CA SER A 389 -6.43 -45.28 1.46
C SER A 389 -5.73 -44.04 2.06
N GLY A 390 -6.46 -43.23 2.83
CA GLY A 390 -5.95 -42.12 3.62
C GLY A 390 -6.07 -40.76 2.93
N VAL A 391 -6.22 -39.70 3.74
CA VAL A 391 -6.28 -38.30 3.29
C VAL A 391 -5.02 -37.57 3.71
N ASN A 392 -4.22 -37.16 2.72
CA ASN A 392 -3.00 -36.39 2.93
C ASN A 392 -3.32 -34.91 3.11
N PHE A 393 -2.77 -34.28 4.15
CA PHE A 393 -2.79 -32.83 4.32
C PHE A 393 -1.50 -32.32 4.99
N SER A 394 -1.23 -31.02 4.84
CA SER A 394 -0.07 -30.37 5.46
C SER A 394 -0.52 -29.25 6.40
N ALA A 395 0.20 -29.06 7.49
CA ALA A 395 0.08 -27.88 8.34
C ALA A 395 1.45 -27.46 8.88
N VAL A 396 1.55 -26.25 9.42
CA VAL A 396 2.79 -25.76 10.08
C VAL A 396 2.51 -25.41 11.54
N THR A 397 3.51 -25.52 12.40
CA THR A 397 3.51 -24.81 13.68
C THR A 397 3.78 -23.33 13.46
N ALA A 398 3.31 -22.50 14.38
CA ALA A 398 3.70 -21.11 14.46
C ALA A 398 5.20 -20.98 14.80
N PRO A 399 5.86 -19.88 14.44
CA PRO A 399 7.17 -19.55 14.99
C PRO A 399 7.06 -19.08 16.43
N GLU A 400 8.19 -19.06 17.14
CA GLU A 400 8.26 -18.47 18.48
C GLU A 400 8.03 -16.95 18.47
N ASP A 401 7.50 -16.45 19.58
CA ASP A 401 7.32 -15.03 19.85
C ASP A 401 8.65 -14.28 19.98
N VAL A 402 8.60 -12.97 19.76
CA VAL A 402 9.77 -12.09 19.84
C VAL A 402 10.05 -11.70 21.30
N GLU A 403 11.20 -12.10 21.86
CA GLU A 403 11.54 -11.92 23.30
C GLU A 403 11.10 -10.57 23.91
N ASN A 404 11.34 -9.46 23.22
CA ASN A 404 10.96 -8.10 23.64
C ASN A 404 10.84 -7.16 22.43
N VAL A 405 9.98 -6.15 22.56
CA VAL A 405 9.89 -5.00 21.65
C VAL A 405 10.30 -3.73 22.40
N THR A 406 11.19 -2.92 21.83
CA THR A 406 11.62 -1.63 22.37
C THR A 406 11.01 -0.49 21.58
N VAL A 407 10.57 0.57 22.27
CA VAL A 407 10.18 1.84 21.65
C VAL A 407 11.44 2.70 21.51
N LEU A 408 11.77 3.12 20.29
CA LEU A 408 12.97 3.93 20.00
C LEU A 408 12.68 5.42 19.85
N GLY A 409 11.46 5.78 19.45
CA GLY A 409 11.08 7.17 19.20
C GLY A 409 9.57 7.32 19.11
N GLN A 410 9.07 8.48 19.50
CA GLN A 410 7.64 8.81 19.58
C GLN A 410 7.48 10.28 19.19
N ASN A 411 6.52 10.60 18.31
CA ASN A 411 6.15 11.96 17.96
C ASN A 411 4.62 12.09 17.83
N GLU A 412 4.14 13.22 17.31
CA GLU A 412 2.72 13.60 17.26
C GLU A 412 1.87 12.63 16.45
N THR A 413 2.46 11.98 15.44
CA THR A 413 1.73 11.16 14.45
C THR A 413 2.37 9.79 14.19
N SER A 414 3.48 9.47 14.86
CA SER A 414 4.14 8.17 14.71
C SER A 414 4.84 7.66 15.97
N ILE A 415 5.00 6.34 16.01
CA ILE A 415 5.74 5.60 17.03
C ILE A 415 6.73 4.69 16.30
N THR A 416 8.00 4.73 16.67
CA THR A 416 9.06 3.87 16.12
C THR A 416 9.43 2.81 17.14
N VAL A 417 9.35 1.54 16.71
CA VAL A 417 9.65 0.35 17.51
C VAL A 417 10.76 -0.48 16.86
N GLN A 418 11.51 -1.21 17.68
CA GLN A 418 12.54 -2.15 17.26
C GLN A 418 12.41 -3.47 18.02
N TRP A 419 12.76 -4.56 17.36
CA TRP A 419 12.80 -5.89 17.96
C TRP A 419 13.89 -6.76 17.32
N LYS A 420 14.22 -7.90 17.93
CA LYS A 420 15.19 -8.86 17.39
C LYS A 420 14.52 -9.91 16.49
N THR A 421 15.22 -10.40 15.48
CA THR A 421 14.74 -11.51 14.67
C THR A 421 14.76 -12.85 15.43
N VAL A 422 13.71 -13.65 15.25
CA VAL A 422 13.55 -14.95 15.92
C VAL A 422 14.10 -16.06 15.03
N GLY A 423 15.30 -16.57 15.34
CA GLY A 423 15.94 -17.64 14.58
C GLY A 423 16.14 -17.29 13.11
N ASN A 424 15.43 -17.98 12.20
CA ASN A 424 15.44 -17.72 10.76
C ASN A 424 14.18 -16.99 10.26
N ILE A 425 13.32 -16.50 11.15
CA ILE A 425 12.06 -15.84 10.79
C ILE A 425 12.31 -14.42 10.27
N LEU A 426 11.83 -14.16 9.06
CA LEU A 426 11.92 -12.86 8.41
C LEU A 426 10.58 -12.12 8.42
N ASP A 427 9.45 -12.82 8.39
CA ASP A 427 8.12 -12.20 8.34
C ASP A 427 7.54 -11.95 9.74
N TYR A 428 6.94 -10.77 9.92
CA TYR A 428 6.30 -10.32 11.14
C TYR A 428 4.99 -9.56 10.80
N THR A 429 4.01 -9.58 11.69
CA THR A 429 2.83 -8.69 11.61
C THR A 429 2.69 -7.93 12.93
N LEU A 430 2.64 -6.61 12.87
CA LEU A 430 2.23 -5.77 14.00
C LEU A 430 0.75 -5.41 13.87
N VAL A 431 -0.03 -5.63 14.93
CA VAL A 431 -1.49 -5.38 14.95
C VAL A 431 -1.83 -4.33 16.00
N TYR A 432 -2.66 -3.35 15.62
CA TYR A 432 -3.24 -2.35 16.53
C TYR A 432 -4.53 -1.77 15.94
N ASN A 433 -5.55 -1.51 16.77
CA ASN A 433 -6.83 -0.92 16.36
C ASN A 433 -7.41 -1.50 15.06
N ASP A 434 -7.50 -2.84 14.98
CA ASP A 434 -7.96 -3.62 13.83
C ASP A 434 -7.19 -3.40 12.51
N LYS A 435 -5.97 -2.86 12.57
CA LYS A 435 -5.02 -2.75 11.45
C LYS A 435 -3.86 -3.72 11.60
N ASP A 436 -3.58 -4.47 10.53
CA ASP A 436 -2.38 -5.28 10.37
C ASP A 436 -1.31 -4.50 9.56
N ILE A 437 -0.09 -4.38 10.10
CA ILE A 437 1.11 -3.97 9.34
C ILE A 437 2.01 -5.20 9.18
N ASN A 438 2.28 -5.62 7.94
CA ASN A 438 3.20 -6.72 7.65
C ASN A 438 4.62 -6.19 7.39
N ILE A 439 5.63 -6.87 7.91
CA ILE A 439 7.05 -6.49 7.84
C ILE A 439 7.87 -7.72 7.47
N THR A 440 8.66 -7.64 6.40
CA THR A 440 9.65 -8.67 6.05
C THR A 440 11.05 -8.13 6.30
N ALA A 441 11.80 -8.75 7.21
CA ALA A 441 13.18 -8.44 7.51
C ALA A 441 14.13 -8.94 6.41
N SER A 442 15.26 -8.26 6.23
CA SER A 442 16.31 -8.70 5.31
C SER A 442 17.02 -9.94 5.84
N LYS A 443 17.45 -10.84 4.94
CA LYS A 443 18.15 -12.07 5.31
C LYS A 443 19.48 -11.75 6.04
N GLY A 444 19.60 -12.18 7.29
CA GLY A 444 20.74 -11.86 8.16
C GLY A 444 20.60 -10.57 8.98
N GLN A 445 19.46 -9.88 8.91
CA GLN A 445 19.14 -8.75 9.78
C GLN A 445 18.87 -9.24 11.21
N HIS A 446 19.55 -8.65 12.20
CA HIS A 446 19.37 -9.00 13.62
C HIS A 446 18.33 -8.13 14.34
N ASN A 447 18.24 -6.84 14.00
CA ASN A 447 17.27 -5.91 14.57
C ASN A 447 16.33 -5.41 13.46
N VAL A 448 15.02 -5.68 13.60
CA VAL A 448 13.96 -5.13 12.75
C VAL A 448 13.48 -3.83 13.36
N THR A 449 13.25 -2.79 12.57
CA THR A 449 12.75 -1.48 13.04
C THR A 449 11.59 -1.03 12.16
N LEU A 450 10.53 -0.54 12.78
CA LEU A 450 9.30 -0.08 12.11
C LEU A 450 8.84 1.24 12.71
N THR A 451 8.50 2.21 11.85
CA THR A 451 7.78 3.43 12.23
C THR A 451 6.32 3.29 11.84
N ILE A 452 5.44 3.27 12.84
CA ILE A 452 3.97 3.25 12.66
C ILE A 452 3.51 4.71 12.53
N SER A 453 3.16 5.14 11.32
CA SER A 453 2.75 6.52 11.02
C SER A 453 1.22 6.67 10.84
N GLY A 454 0.73 7.90 10.89
CA GLY A 454 -0.70 8.21 10.73
C GLY A 454 -1.52 7.95 12.00
N LEU A 455 -0.86 8.03 13.16
CA LEU A 455 -1.48 8.00 14.47
C LEU A 455 -2.03 9.39 14.86
N THR A 456 -2.92 9.43 15.83
CA THR A 456 -3.47 10.66 16.44
C THR A 456 -2.55 11.11 17.56
N SER A 457 -2.36 12.42 17.74
CA SER A 457 -1.57 12.99 18.83
C SER A 457 -2.17 12.74 20.22
N ALA A 458 -1.35 12.74 21.27
CA ALA A 458 -1.77 12.57 22.67
C ALA A 458 -2.62 11.32 22.95
N ASN A 459 -2.36 10.22 22.22
CA ASN A 459 -3.14 8.99 22.29
C ASN A 459 -2.27 7.81 22.73
N LYS A 460 -2.81 6.96 23.62
CA LYS A 460 -2.23 5.64 23.91
C LYS A 460 -2.67 4.65 22.83
N TYR A 461 -1.72 3.83 22.41
CA TYR A 461 -1.91 2.71 21.51
C TYR A 461 -1.42 1.42 22.17
N ASP A 462 -2.19 0.35 21.98
CA ASP A 462 -1.86 -1.01 22.40
C ASP A 462 -1.62 -1.85 21.15
N PHE A 463 -0.51 -2.58 21.15
CA PHE A 463 0.04 -3.28 19.99
C PHE A 463 0.27 -4.75 20.32
N ILE A 464 0.13 -5.61 19.31
CA ILE A 464 0.53 -7.02 19.36
C ILE A 464 1.48 -7.29 18.20
N LEU A 465 2.71 -7.74 18.50
CA LEU A 465 3.67 -8.17 17.47
C LEU A 465 3.69 -9.69 17.35
N PHE A 466 3.43 -10.18 16.14
CA PHE A 466 3.46 -11.59 15.77
C PHE A 466 4.68 -11.90 14.91
N SER A 467 5.36 -13.00 15.21
CA SER A 467 6.28 -13.68 14.28
C SER A 467 5.46 -14.51 13.28
N LEU A 468 5.84 -14.58 11.99
CA LEU A 468 5.12 -15.35 10.97
C LEU A 468 5.97 -16.47 10.33
N PHE A 469 5.41 -17.67 10.23
CA PHE A 469 5.96 -18.78 9.46
C PHE A 469 4.89 -19.33 8.50
N VAL A 470 5.13 -19.27 7.19
CA VAL A 470 4.19 -19.74 6.14
C VAL A 470 2.77 -19.20 6.36
N LYS A 471 2.67 -17.90 6.69
CA LYS A 471 1.43 -17.14 7.01
C LYS A 471 0.75 -17.48 8.35
N VAL A 472 1.29 -18.38 9.17
CA VAL A 472 0.80 -18.64 10.53
C VAL A 472 1.48 -17.69 11.51
N ARG A 473 0.69 -17.03 12.37
CA ARG A 473 1.15 -16.14 13.44
C ARG A 473 1.50 -16.92 14.70
N SER A 474 2.47 -16.43 15.46
CA SER A 474 2.72 -16.80 16.86
C SER A 474 1.57 -16.37 17.79
N SER A 475 1.68 -16.61 19.09
CA SER A 475 0.69 -16.20 20.09
C SER A 475 0.64 -14.68 20.33
N GLY A 476 1.76 -13.97 20.17
CA GLY A 476 1.82 -12.52 19.99
C GLY A 476 2.26 -11.74 21.23
N VAL A 477 3.21 -10.83 21.03
CA VAL A 477 3.81 -10.04 22.11
C VAL A 477 3.13 -8.69 22.24
N ASN A 478 2.42 -8.52 23.36
CA ASN A 478 1.69 -7.30 23.70
C ASN A 478 2.61 -6.20 24.25
N PHE A 479 2.51 -4.99 23.74
CA PHE A 479 3.14 -3.80 24.31
C PHE A 479 2.29 -2.53 24.10
N SER A 480 2.58 -1.49 24.89
CA SER A 480 1.90 -0.19 24.79
C SER A 480 2.89 0.93 24.47
N ALA A 481 2.46 1.92 23.71
CA ALA A 481 3.18 3.18 23.54
C ALA A 481 2.19 4.35 23.39
N VAL A 482 2.69 5.59 23.43
CA VAL A 482 1.87 6.79 23.21
C VAL A 482 2.44 7.63 22.07
N THR A 483 1.60 8.39 21.37
CA THR A 483 2.07 9.52 20.57
C THR A 483 2.40 10.71 21.47
N ALA A 484 3.28 11.58 20.99
CA ALA A 484 3.46 12.89 21.58
C ALA A 484 2.16 13.73 21.43
N PRO A 485 1.94 14.73 22.29
CA PRO A 485 0.91 15.72 22.07
C PRO A 485 1.29 16.69 20.95
N GLU A 486 0.31 17.37 20.37
CA GLU A 486 0.56 18.49 19.46
C GLU A 486 1.33 19.63 20.15
N ASP A 487 2.16 20.33 19.37
CA ASP A 487 2.84 21.54 19.78
C ASP A 487 1.87 22.70 20.03
N VAL A 488 2.31 23.64 20.86
CA VAL A 488 1.59 24.88 21.15
C VAL A 488 1.54 25.76 19.89
N GLU A 489 0.34 26.21 19.48
CA GLU A 489 0.14 26.98 18.23
C GLU A 489 1.05 28.23 18.14
N ASN A 490 1.22 28.96 19.24
CA ASN A 490 2.13 30.10 19.36
C ASN A 490 2.42 30.44 20.84
N VAL A 491 3.60 31.00 21.10
CA VAL A 491 3.98 31.57 22.41
C VAL A 491 4.14 33.08 22.27
N THR A 492 3.37 33.85 23.03
CA THR A 492 3.43 35.32 23.02
C THR A 492 4.25 35.83 24.21
N VAL A 493 5.18 36.74 23.95
CA VAL A 493 5.87 37.50 25.02
C VAL A 493 4.93 38.61 25.49
N LEU A 494 4.54 38.58 26.78
CA LEU A 494 3.64 39.57 27.38
C LEU A 494 4.39 40.75 28.01
N GLY A 495 5.60 40.51 28.53
CA GLY A 495 6.35 41.50 29.28
C GLY A 495 7.80 41.10 29.45
N GLN A 496 8.69 42.08 29.46
CA GLN A 496 10.14 41.92 29.54
C GLN A 496 10.67 42.99 30.49
N ASN A 497 11.55 42.63 31.42
CA ASN A 497 12.29 43.56 32.26
C ASN A 497 13.75 43.08 32.41
N GLU A 498 14.52 43.76 33.25
CA GLU A 498 15.97 43.52 33.43
C GLU A 498 16.31 42.10 33.88
N THR A 499 15.43 41.40 34.60
CA THR A 499 15.74 40.09 35.21
C THR A 499 14.70 38.99 34.95
N SER A 500 13.68 39.29 34.13
CA SER A 500 12.60 38.34 33.83
C SER A 500 11.91 38.59 32.49
N ILE A 501 11.36 37.51 31.93
CA ILE A 501 10.55 37.49 30.72
C ILE A 501 9.24 36.76 31.06
N THR A 502 8.11 37.39 30.78
CA THR A 502 6.77 36.81 30.95
C THR A 502 6.22 36.39 29.61
N VAL A 503 5.88 35.11 29.47
CA VAL A 503 5.29 34.52 28.27
C VAL A 503 3.89 33.98 28.54
N GLN A 504 3.07 33.91 27.50
CA GLN A 504 1.76 33.29 27.49
C GLN A 504 1.64 32.29 26.33
N TRP A 505 0.89 31.22 26.55
CA TRP A 505 0.40 30.35 25.48
C TRP A 505 -1.00 29.82 25.79
N LYS A 506 -1.64 29.21 24.78
CA LYS A 506 -2.89 28.46 24.97
C LYS A 506 -2.59 26.99 25.23
N THR A 507 -3.43 26.33 26.03
CA THR A 507 -3.34 24.88 26.22
C THR A 507 -3.75 24.11 24.98
N VAL A 508 -3.11 22.96 24.74
CA VAL A 508 -3.35 22.11 23.59
C VAL A 508 -4.35 21.00 23.95
N GLY A 509 -5.60 21.12 23.48
CA GLY A 509 -6.63 20.10 23.65
C GLY A 509 -6.97 19.79 25.12
N LYS A 510 -6.38 18.73 25.68
CA LYS A 510 -6.49 18.32 27.09
C LYS A 510 -5.14 18.20 27.81
N ILE A 511 -4.08 18.76 27.24
CA ILE A 511 -2.72 18.64 27.78
C ILE A 511 -2.53 19.58 28.96
N LEU A 512 -2.19 18.98 30.11
CA LEU A 512 -1.97 19.67 31.38
C LEU A 512 -0.49 19.89 31.69
N ASP A 513 0.42 19.09 31.11
CA ASP A 513 1.86 19.16 31.39
C ASP A 513 2.63 19.80 30.23
N TYR A 514 3.57 20.69 30.55
CA TYR A 514 4.45 21.38 29.62
C TYR A 514 5.88 21.46 30.21
N THR A 515 6.90 21.50 29.36
CA THR A 515 8.28 21.81 29.77
C THR A 515 8.82 22.94 28.91
N LEU A 516 9.26 24.04 29.54
CA LEU A 516 10.03 25.09 28.89
C LEU A 516 11.52 24.85 29.13
N VAL A 517 12.32 24.78 28.06
CA VAL A 517 13.77 24.55 28.11
C VAL A 517 14.52 25.77 27.61
N TYR A 518 15.55 26.21 28.35
CA TYR A 518 16.50 27.25 27.93
C TYR A 518 17.83 27.09 28.68
N ASN A 519 18.98 27.32 28.01
CA ASN A 519 20.32 27.26 28.61
C ASN A 519 20.54 26.05 29.55
N ASP A 520 20.22 24.85 29.06
CA ASP A 520 20.28 23.56 29.78
C ASP A 520 19.46 23.47 31.08
N LYS A 521 18.44 24.33 31.23
CA LYS A 521 17.46 24.30 32.33
C LYS A 521 16.06 23.94 31.84
N ASP A 522 15.46 22.96 32.48
CA ASP A 522 14.05 22.57 32.29
C ASP A 522 13.17 23.22 33.39
N ILE A 523 12.16 23.99 32.98
CA ILE A 523 11.04 24.41 33.83
C ILE A 523 9.83 23.53 33.47
N ASN A 524 9.37 22.70 34.38
CA ASN A 524 8.13 21.93 34.22
C ASN A 524 6.93 22.72 34.74
N ILE A 525 5.84 22.72 33.98
CA ILE A 525 4.59 23.42 34.29
C ILE A 525 3.43 22.42 34.17
N THR A 526 2.71 22.20 35.26
CA THR A 526 1.43 21.47 35.27
C THR A 526 0.30 22.49 35.50
N VAL A 527 -0.71 22.48 34.64
CA VAL A 527 -1.87 23.41 34.71
C VAL A 527 -3.14 22.71 35.19
N SER A 528 -4.11 23.49 35.67
CA SER A 528 -5.38 22.96 36.14
C SER A 528 -6.31 22.60 34.97
N GLU A 529 -7.11 21.53 35.14
CA GLU A 529 -8.08 21.11 34.13
C GLU A 529 -9.12 22.23 33.87
N GLY A 530 -9.30 22.61 32.61
CA GLY A 530 -10.15 23.73 32.20
C GLY A 530 -9.48 25.11 32.12
N GLN A 531 -8.15 25.19 32.25
CA GLN A 531 -7.39 26.44 32.06
C GLN A 531 -6.98 26.64 30.59
N ASP A 532 -7.62 27.55 29.85
CA ASP A 532 -7.34 27.78 28.42
C ASP A 532 -6.01 28.51 28.12
N ASN A 533 -5.51 29.32 29.05
CA ASN A 533 -4.30 30.13 28.88
C ASN A 533 -3.32 29.90 30.02
N VAL A 534 -2.07 29.65 29.67
CA VAL A 534 -0.93 29.51 30.59
C VAL A 534 -0.10 30.77 30.53
N ILE A 535 0.28 31.32 31.69
CA ILE A 535 1.19 32.47 31.80
C ILE A 535 2.34 32.07 32.71
N LEU A 536 3.58 32.29 32.26
CA LEU A 536 4.79 31.94 32.99
C LEU A 536 5.77 33.13 33.00
N THR A 537 6.18 33.54 34.20
CA THR A 537 7.26 34.51 34.39
C THR A 537 8.56 33.77 34.66
N ILE A 538 9.46 33.75 33.67
CA ILE A 538 10.82 33.22 33.80
C ILE A 538 11.67 34.30 34.49
N SER A 539 12.26 34.01 35.64
CA SER A 539 12.97 34.99 36.47
C SER A 539 14.39 34.53 36.82
N GLY A 540 15.23 35.47 37.27
CA GLY A 540 16.66 35.22 37.51
C GLY A 540 17.49 35.21 36.23
N LEU A 541 17.03 35.96 35.22
CA LEU A 541 17.75 36.21 33.97
C LEU A 541 18.71 37.40 34.14
N THR A 542 19.70 37.49 33.25
CA THR A 542 20.66 38.60 33.17
C THR A 542 20.08 39.72 32.31
N SER A 543 20.34 40.98 32.64
CA SER A 543 19.96 42.16 31.86
C SER A 543 20.58 42.16 30.45
N ALA A 544 19.97 42.91 29.51
CA ALA A 544 20.46 43.09 28.15
C ALA A 544 20.90 41.79 27.43
N THR A 545 20.20 40.68 27.67
CA THR A 545 20.61 39.34 27.23
C THR A 545 19.49 38.67 26.43
N LYS A 546 19.85 38.06 25.30
CA LYS A 546 18.95 37.24 24.51
C LYS A 546 18.91 35.81 25.03
N TYR A 547 17.71 35.26 25.10
CA TYR A 547 17.43 33.87 25.45
C TYR A 547 16.62 33.21 24.34
N ASP A 548 17.06 32.02 23.92
CA ASP A 548 16.33 31.15 23.02
C ASP A 548 15.70 30.02 23.86
N PHE A 549 14.42 29.79 23.63
CA PHE A 549 13.56 28.90 24.42
C PHE A 549 12.92 27.83 23.52
N ILE A 550 12.69 26.65 24.09
CA ILE A 550 11.87 25.60 23.47
C ILE A 550 10.74 25.22 24.43
N LEU A 551 9.49 25.38 24.02
CA LEU A 551 8.32 24.94 24.78
C LEU A 551 7.79 23.61 24.25
N PHE A 552 7.80 22.59 25.09
CA PHE A 552 7.25 21.26 24.80
C PHE A 552 5.88 21.08 25.47
N SER A 553 4.92 20.53 24.74
CA SER A 553 3.72 19.88 25.29
C SER A 553 4.10 18.48 25.77
N LEU A 554 3.54 17.98 26.89
CA LEU A 554 3.83 16.62 27.39
C LEU A 554 2.58 15.75 27.54
N PHE A 555 2.66 14.50 27.04
CA PHE A 555 1.65 13.46 27.27
C PHE A 555 2.32 12.18 27.76
N VAL A 556 1.96 11.72 28.96
CA VAL A 556 2.54 10.52 29.62
C VAL A 556 4.08 10.51 29.56
N LYS A 557 4.69 11.67 29.84
CA LYS A 557 6.13 11.98 29.80
C LYS A 557 6.80 12.04 28.40
N VAL A 558 6.06 11.80 27.32
CA VAL A 558 6.56 12.05 25.95
C VAL A 558 6.39 13.54 25.61
N ARG A 559 7.45 14.17 25.09
CA ARG A 559 7.46 15.57 24.62
C ARG A 559 7.02 15.65 23.15
N SER A 560 6.40 16.77 22.78
CA SER A 560 6.19 17.19 21.38
C SER A 560 7.51 17.58 20.70
N SER A 561 7.46 17.99 19.42
CA SER A 561 8.65 18.41 18.66
C SER A 561 9.32 19.68 19.21
N GLY A 562 8.54 20.58 19.79
CA GLY A 562 9.01 21.74 20.55
C GLY A 562 8.87 23.08 19.80
N VAL A 563 8.21 24.05 20.45
CA VAL A 563 8.01 25.39 19.91
C VAL A 563 9.19 26.28 20.26
N ASN A 564 10.03 26.57 19.26
CA ASN A 564 11.17 27.47 19.39
C ASN A 564 10.73 28.94 19.38
N PHE A 565 11.13 29.73 20.37
CA PHE A 565 10.97 31.19 20.36
C PHE A 565 12.16 31.90 21.04
N SER A 566 12.44 33.12 20.61
CA SER A 566 13.46 33.98 21.23
C SER A 566 12.81 35.13 22.01
N ALA A 567 13.39 35.52 23.13
CA ALA A 567 13.06 36.76 23.82
C ALA A 567 14.29 37.35 24.52
N VAL A 568 14.30 38.67 24.73
CA VAL A 568 15.39 39.37 25.43
C VAL A 568 14.92 39.93 26.77
N THR A 569 15.83 40.04 27.74
CA THR A 569 15.61 40.92 28.90
C THR A 569 15.77 42.38 28.50
N ALA A 570 15.13 43.28 29.25
CA ALA A 570 15.36 44.71 29.09
C ALA A 570 16.81 45.07 29.46
N PRO A 571 17.37 46.12 28.86
CA PRO A 571 18.60 46.74 29.35
C PRO A 571 18.34 47.54 30.63
N GLU A 572 19.40 47.77 31.40
CA GLU A 572 19.38 48.65 32.57
C GLU A 572 19.17 50.12 32.20
N ASP A 573 18.54 50.88 33.10
CA ASP A 573 18.29 52.31 32.93
C ASP A 573 19.57 53.17 32.94
N VAL A 574 19.48 54.35 32.32
CA VAL A 574 20.62 55.25 32.10
C VAL A 574 20.94 56.08 33.36
N GLU A 575 22.06 55.77 34.02
CA GLU A 575 22.53 56.56 35.15
C GLU A 575 22.93 58.01 34.79
N ASN A 576 22.61 58.94 35.70
CA ASN A 576 23.21 60.27 35.78
C ASN A 576 23.13 61.12 34.49
N VAL A 577 21.95 61.19 33.87
CA VAL A 577 21.70 62.07 32.71
C VAL A 577 21.83 63.55 33.13
N THR A 578 22.55 64.33 32.33
CA THR A 578 22.88 65.74 32.58
C THR A 578 22.52 66.62 31.38
N VAL A 579 22.28 67.91 31.62
CA VAL A 579 22.03 68.91 30.58
C VAL A 579 23.31 69.72 30.38
N LEU A 580 23.90 69.66 29.18
CA LEU A 580 25.16 70.34 28.86
C LEU A 580 24.97 71.76 28.31
N GLY A 581 23.90 71.98 27.54
CA GLY A 581 23.75 73.20 26.75
C GLY A 581 22.29 73.44 26.38
N GLN A 582 21.88 74.70 26.44
CA GLN A 582 20.50 75.12 26.24
C GLN A 582 20.52 76.44 25.45
N ASN A 583 19.79 76.49 24.33
CA ASN A 583 19.63 77.71 23.53
C ASN A 583 18.17 77.89 23.10
N GLU A 584 17.91 78.85 22.21
CA GLU A 584 16.55 79.27 21.84
C GLU A 584 15.71 78.19 21.14
N THR A 585 16.34 77.16 20.53
CA THR A 585 15.64 76.14 19.76
C THR A 585 16.17 74.72 19.96
N SER A 586 17.13 74.51 20.87
CA SER A 586 17.69 73.19 21.15
C SER A 586 18.17 73.02 22.59
N ILE A 587 18.16 71.75 23.03
CA ILE A 587 18.67 71.30 24.33
C ILE A 587 19.64 70.15 24.06
N THR A 588 20.84 70.23 24.64
CA THR A 588 21.88 69.20 24.57
C THR A 588 21.97 68.47 25.91
N VAL A 589 21.76 67.16 25.87
CA VAL A 589 21.86 66.25 27.02
C VAL A 589 23.05 65.30 26.86
N GLN A 590 23.65 64.90 27.99
CA GLN A 590 24.72 63.90 28.07
C GLN A 590 24.36 62.80 29.07
N TRP A 591 24.74 61.56 28.75
CA TRP A 591 24.69 60.43 29.68
C TRP A 591 25.89 59.50 29.49
N LYS A 592 26.14 58.61 30.46
CA LYS A 592 27.11 57.51 30.30
C LYS A 592 26.49 56.36 29.53
N THR A 593 27.26 55.65 28.72
CA THR A 593 26.78 54.41 28.10
C THR A 593 26.54 53.32 29.14
N VAL A 594 25.40 52.63 29.04
CA VAL A 594 25.12 51.39 29.77
C VAL A 594 25.96 50.25 29.15
N VAL A 595 26.43 49.31 29.97
CA VAL A 595 27.37 48.27 29.53
C VAL A 595 26.75 47.42 28.42
N ASN A 596 27.50 47.23 27.32
CA ASN A 596 27.07 46.56 26.08
C ASN A 596 25.90 47.22 25.32
N ILE A 597 25.38 48.37 25.75
CA ILE A 597 24.28 49.09 25.08
C ILE A 597 24.80 50.24 24.22
N LEU A 598 24.50 50.16 22.92
CA LEU A 598 24.77 51.23 21.96
C LEU A 598 23.51 52.01 21.57
N ASP A 599 22.34 51.39 21.59
CA ASP A 599 21.09 52.03 21.14
C ASP A 599 20.32 52.67 22.30
N TYR A 600 19.80 53.87 22.06
CA TYR A 600 19.02 54.67 23.00
C TYR A 600 17.86 55.36 22.27
N THR A 601 16.73 55.55 22.95
CA THR A 601 15.59 56.31 22.44
C THR A 601 15.21 57.37 23.45
N LEU A 602 15.18 58.63 23.03
CA LEU A 602 14.71 59.75 23.82
C LEU A 602 13.34 60.20 23.31
N VAL A 603 12.32 60.14 24.16
CA VAL A 603 10.91 60.37 23.82
C VAL A 603 10.45 61.74 24.31
N TYR A 604 9.77 62.50 23.46
CA TYR A 604 9.11 63.76 23.82
C TYR A 604 7.95 64.08 22.87
N ASN A 605 6.80 64.46 23.43
CA ASN A 605 5.54 64.73 22.71
C ASN A 605 5.23 63.66 21.64
N ASP A 606 5.19 62.40 22.07
CA ASP A 606 4.91 61.20 21.25
C ASP A 606 5.86 61.00 20.05
N LYS A 607 7.08 61.57 20.10
CA LYS A 607 8.14 61.37 19.12
C LYS A 607 9.33 60.65 19.74
N ASP A 608 9.68 59.51 19.17
CA ASP A 608 10.91 58.78 19.45
C ASP A 608 12.09 59.43 18.70
N ILE A 609 13.12 59.87 19.43
CA ILE A 609 14.42 60.28 18.89
C ILE A 609 15.41 59.15 19.16
N ASN A 610 15.62 58.29 18.15
CA ASN A 610 16.54 57.16 18.24
C ASN A 610 17.99 57.61 18.00
N PHE A 611 18.93 57.05 18.76
CA PHE A 611 20.36 57.34 18.69
C PHE A 611 21.19 56.09 18.94
N THR A 612 22.25 55.88 18.14
CA THR A 612 23.23 54.79 18.31
C THR A 612 24.60 55.38 18.66
N ALA A 613 25.15 54.99 19.81
CA ALA A 613 26.46 55.40 20.29
C ALA A 613 27.59 54.70 19.53
N SER A 614 28.75 55.35 19.46
CA SER A 614 29.95 54.71 18.89
C SER A 614 30.51 53.65 19.84
N LYS A 615 30.93 52.51 19.30
CA LYS A 615 31.47 51.40 20.11
C LYS A 615 32.76 51.85 20.82
N GLY A 616 32.72 51.90 22.16
CA GLY A 616 33.82 52.38 23.00
C GLY A 616 33.73 53.87 23.39
N GLN A 617 32.57 54.51 23.22
CA GLN A 617 32.30 55.89 23.65
C GLN A 617 31.69 55.90 25.07
N ASP A 618 32.44 56.33 26.10
CA ASP A 618 31.95 56.32 27.49
C ASP A 618 30.76 57.27 27.76
N ASN A 619 30.65 58.36 26.99
CA ASN A 619 29.64 59.41 27.17
C ASN A 619 28.91 59.71 25.85
N VAL A 620 27.60 59.52 25.85
CA VAL A 620 26.70 59.90 24.76
C VAL A 620 26.29 61.36 24.92
N ILE A 621 26.22 62.11 23.81
CA ILE A 621 25.73 63.49 23.77
C ILE A 621 24.71 63.60 22.62
N LEU A 622 23.52 64.13 22.92
CA LEU A 622 22.43 64.32 21.95
C LEU A 622 21.88 65.75 22.02
N THR A 623 21.81 66.44 20.87
CA THR A 623 21.24 67.80 20.74
C THR A 623 19.86 67.75 20.09
N ILE A 624 18.83 67.85 20.93
CA ILE A 624 17.42 67.84 20.54
C ILE A 624 17.09 69.22 19.97
N SER A 625 16.77 69.30 18.68
CA SER A 625 16.62 70.57 17.93
C SER A 625 15.21 70.81 17.42
N GLY A 626 14.85 72.08 17.16
CA GLY A 626 13.51 72.48 16.71
C GLY A 626 12.51 72.67 17.85
N LEU A 627 13.00 72.85 19.08
CA LEU A 627 12.20 73.14 20.26
C LEU A 627 11.71 74.60 20.26
N THR A 628 10.69 74.88 21.07
CA THR A 628 10.13 76.24 21.23
C THR A 628 10.86 77.01 22.32
N SER A 629 11.37 78.21 22.00
CA SER A 629 12.05 79.14 22.92
C SER A 629 11.22 79.51 24.16
N ALA A 630 11.87 79.65 25.32
CA ALA A 630 11.26 79.95 26.62
C ALA A 630 10.16 78.94 27.05
N ASN A 631 10.48 77.64 26.99
CA ASN A 631 9.56 76.57 27.36
C ASN A 631 10.26 75.48 28.18
N ILE A 632 9.48 74.73 28.96
CA ILE A 632 9.94 73.56 29.72
C ILE A 632 9.65 72.31 28.88
N HIS A 633 10.61 71.39 28.83
CA HIS A 633 10.53 70.15 28.09
C HIS A 633 10.88 68.97 29.00
N ASP A 634 9.95 68.02 29.09
CA ASP A 634 10.13 66.75 29.78
C ASP A 634 10.38 65.64 28.76
N PHE A 635 11.56 65.02 28.85
CA PHE A 635 11.99 63.92 27.99
C PHE A 635 12.05 62.61 28.80
N ILE A 636 11.82 61.48 28.15
CA ILE A 636 12.11 60.16 28.74
C ILE A 636 13.18 59.46 27.92
N LEU A 637 14.33 59.16 28.53
CA LEU A 637 15.45 58.45 27.91
C LEU A 637 15.39 56.97 28.25
N TYR A 638 15.38 56.11 27.23
CA TYR A 638 15.40 54.66 27.34
C TYR A 638 16.72 54.10 26.80
N SER A 639 17.30 53.14 27.52
CA SER A 639 18.27 52.19 26.95
C SER A 639 17.53 51.20 26.05
N LEU A 640 18.11 50.79 24.91
CA LEU A 640 17.51 49.79 24.02
C LEU A 640 18.43 48.57 23.81
N PHE A 641 17.84 47.37 23.92
CA PHE A 641 18.46 46.10 23.52
C PHE A 641 17.49 45.29 22.65
N GLU A 642 17.90 44.93 21.43
CA GLU A 642 17.05 44.30 20.40
C GLU A 642 15.62 44.90 20.27
N LYS A 643 15.50 46.24 20.41
CA LYS A 643 14.27 47.06 20.41
C LYS A 643 13.42 47.04 21.69
N VAL A 644 13.79 46.27 22.71
CA VAL A 644 13.18 46.35 24.05
C VAL A 644 13.76 47.55 24.80
N ARG A 645 12.90 48.34 25.44
CA ARG A 645 13.26 49.52 26.24
C ARG A 645 13.49 49.16 27.72
N SER A 646 14.34 49.90 28.40
CA SER A 646 14.40 49.96 29.87
C SER A 646 13.14 50.62 30.47
N SER A 647 13.07 50.82 31.79
CA SER A 647 11.94 51.51 32.45
C SER A 647 11.77 52.97 32.02
N GLY A 648 12.89 53.66 31.76
CA GLY A 648 12.94 55.01 31.22
C GLY A 648 13.24 56.08 32.27
N VAL A 649 14.26 56.90 32.00
CA VAL A 649 14.74 57.96 32.90
C VAL A 649 14.17 59.31 32.47
N ASN A 650 13.48 59.98 33.38
CA ASN A 650 12.88 61.30 33.14
C ASN A 650 13.94 62.41 33.22
N VAL A 651 13.96 63.29 32.20
CA VAL A 651 14.91 64.40 32.08
C VAL A 651 14.12 65.69 31.83
N ARG A 652 14.15 66.62 32.78
CA ARG A 652 13.51 67.94 32.66
C ARG A 652 14.55 69.01 32.31
N ALA A 653 14.31 69.75 31.23
CA ALA A 653 15.18 70.85 30.79
C ALA A 653 14.38 71.98 30.14
N VAL A 654 15.00 73.15 29.95
CA VAL A 654 14.34 74.33 29.36
C VAL A 654 15.08 74.88 28.14
N THR A 655 14.37 75.53 27.23
CA THR A 655 14.98 76.33 26.15
C THR A 655 15.27 77.74 26.61
N ALA A 656 16.30 78.36 26.04
CA ALA A 656 16.56 79.77 26.26
C ALA A 656 15.43 80.65 25.69
N PRO A 657 15.20 81.84 26.26
CA PRO A 657 14.30 82.83 25.66
C PRO A 657 14.95 83.46 24.44
N ARG A 658 14.14 84.03 23.53
CA ARG A 658 14.66 84.79 22.39
C ARG A 658 15.44 86.02 22.86
N ASN A 659 16.47 86.36 22.10
CA ASN A 659 17.11 87.66 22.21
C ASN A 659 16.11 88.82 22.09
N THR A 660 16.42 89.91 22.77
CA THR A 660 15.64 91.15 22.69
C THR A 660 15.82 91.85 21.35
N GLU A 661 14.78 92.55 20.91
CA GLU A 661 14.83 93.47 19.77
C GLU A 661 15.08 94.91 20.25
N GLU A 662 15.41 95.81 19.32
CA GLU A 662 15.46 97.27 19.55
C GLU A 662 16.39 97.71 20.71
N PHE A 663 17.52 97.02 20.91
CA PHE A 663 18.50 97.40 21.94
C PHE A 663 19.28 98.66 21.53
N GLU A 664 18.91 99.80 22.12
CA GLU A 664 19.27 101.15 21.66
C GLU A 664 19.69 102.10 22.80
N LEU A 665 20.37 103.20 22.46
CA LEU A 665 20.74 104.26 23.41
C LEU A 665 19.66 105.35 23.44
N VAL A 666 19.05 105.56 24.61
CA VAL A 666 18.10 106.67 24.85
C VAL A 666 18.83 107.95 25.24
N ARG A 667 19.81 107.85 26.14
CA ARG A 667 20.48 109.02 26.74
C ARG A 667 21.89 108.69 27.21
N ARG A 668 22.76 109.69 27.21
CA ARG A 668 24.10 109.65 27.80
C ARG A 668 24.41 110.96 28.51
N ASN A 669 25.26 110.91 29.52
CA ASN A 669 25.93 112.07 30.10
C ASN A 669 27.41 111.70 30.39
N GLU A 670 28.09 112.47 31.23
CA GLU A 670 29.51 112.28 31.55
C GLU A 670 29.79 111.00 32.35
N THR A 671 28.84 110.49 33.15
CA THR A 671 29.06 109.36 34.06
C THR A 671 28.01 108.24 33.98
N SER A 672 27.12 108.29 32.98
CA SER A 672 26.07 107.31 32.78
C SER A 672 25.64 107.14 31.32
N ILE A 673 25.16 105.93 31.03
CA ILE A 673 24.57 105.52 29.76
C ILE A 673 23.18 104.93 30.06
N THR A 674 22.14 105.46 29.43
CA THR A 674 20.76 104.96 29.50
C THR A 674 20.42 104.25 28.20
N VAL A 675 20.25 102.93 28.28
CA VAL A 675 19.84 102.07 27.18
C VAL A 675 18.39 101.61 27.35
N GLN A 676 17.76 101.25 26.24
CA GLN A 676 16.40 100.73 26.17
C GLN A 676 16.36 99.53 25.22
N TRP A 677 15.41 98.63 25.44
CA TRP A 677 15.18 97.47 24.59
C TRP A 677 13.72 97.03 24.67
N LYS A 678 13.27 96.26 23.69
CA LYS A 678 11.90 95.76 23.60
C LYS A 678 11.72 94.50 24.44
N LYS A 679 10.73 94.50 25.32
CA LYS A 679 10.44 93.39 26.22
C LYS A 679 10.06 92.15 25.41
N VAL A 680 10.75 91.04 25.63
CA VAL A 680 10.41 89.75 25.01
C VAL A 680 9.15 89.21 25.69
N VAL A 681 8.21 88.68 24.89
CA VAL A 681 6.92 88.20 25.38
C VAL A 681 7.12 87.15 26.47
N ASN A 682 6.39 87.31 27.59
CA ASN A 682 6.48 86.51 28.82
C ASN A 682 7.84 86.52 29.55
N ILE A 683 8.81 87.35 29.13
CA ILE A 683 10.13 87.45 29.78
C ILE A 683 10.24 88.71 30.65
N LEU A 684 10.37 88.49 31.95
CA LEU A 684 10.59 89.54 32.95
C LEU A 684 12.09 89.79 33.23
N ASN A 685 12.94 88.78 33.15
CA ASN A 685 14.33 88.86 33.60
C ASN A 685 15.33 89.01 32.45
N TYR A 686 16.31 89.88 32.66
CA TYR A 686 17.39 90.20 31.73
C TYR A 686 18.72 90.30 32.49
N THR A 687 19.84 90.06 31.81
CA THR A 687 21.19 90.32 32.35
C THR A 687 21.96 91.17 31.36
N LEU A 688 22.43 92.33 31.80
CA LEU A 688 23.26 93.24 31.02
C LEU A 688 24.71 93.13 31.50
N VAL A 689 25.62 92.76 30.61
CA VAL A 689 27.04 92.56 30.92
C VAL A 689 27.89 93.63 30.26
N TYR A 690 28.81 94.25 31.00
CA TYR A 690 29.82 95.17 30.47
C TYR A 690 31.05 95.14 31.38
N ASN A 691 32.26 95.18 30.81
CA ASN A 691 33.53 95.12 31.56
C ASN A 691 33.53 94.07 32.70
N GLU A 692 33.10 92.84 32.39
CA GLU A 692 32.93 91.68 33.32
C GLU A 692 31.83 91.83 34.40
N ILE A 693 31.28 93.02 34.61
CA ILE A 693 30.16 93.28 35.52
C ILE A 693 28.86 92.72 34.92
N ASN A 694 28.19 91.84 35.67
CA ASN A 694 26.85 91.32 35.35
C ASN A 694 25.79 92.12 36.13
N LEU A 695 24.92 92.87 35.44
CA LEU A 695 23.76 93.54 36.03
C LEU A 695 22.49 92.72 35.78
N TYR A 696 21.84 92.27 36.85
CA TYR A 696 20.56 91.58 36.79
C TYR A 696 19.40 92.60 36.80
N ILE A 697 18.48 92.46 35.85
CA ILE A 697 17.45 93.48 35.56
C ILE A 697 16.09 92.79 35.38
N THR A 698 15.17 93.03 36.31
CA THR A 698 13.77 92.59 36.21
C THR A 698 12.91 93.73 35.67
N ALA A 699 12.23 93.49 34.55
CA ALA A 699 11.36 94.43 33.88
C ALA A 699 9.96 94.45 34.52
N SER A 700 9.43 95.65 34.77
CA SER A 700 8.06 95.85 35.25
C SER A 700 7.03 95.20 34.32
N GLU A 701 5.93 94.74 34.90
CA GLU A 701 4.75 94.33 34.14
C GLU A 701 4.10 95.56 33.45
N GLY A 702 3.40 95.33 32.33
CA GLY A 702 2.68 96.38 31.61
C GLY A 702 3.51 97.42 30.84
N ARG A 703 4.79 97.19 30.54
CA ARG A 703 5.59 98.04 29.62
C ARG A 703 6.27 97.22 28.53
N ASP A 704 6.12 97.66 27.28
CA ASP A 704 6.66 97.00 26.08
C ASP A 704 8.14 97.30 25.83
N LYS A 705 8.67 98.41 26.39
CA LYS A 705 10.10 98.71 26.40
C LYS A 705 10.64 98.79 27.82
N VAL A 706 11.76 98.12 28.04
CA VAL A 706 12.55 98.16 29.28
C VAL A 706 13.61 99.25 29.12
N THR A 707 13.92 100.00 30.17
CA THR A 707 14.91 101.09 30.11
C THR A 707 15.73 101.11 31.37
N TYR A 708 17.06 101.14 31.24
CA TYR A 708 17.99 101.02 32.34
C TYR A 708 19.14 102.02 32.21
N THR A 709 19.55 102.63 33.32
CA THR A 709 20.66 103.58 33.37
C THR A 709 21.83 102.98 34.13
N ILE A 710 22.93 102.74 33.42
CA ILE A 710 24.21 102.31 33.97
C ILE A 710 24.94 103.58 34.40
N SER A 711 25.25 103.70 35.69
CA SER A 711 25.87 104.87 36.32
C SER A 711 27.24 104.54 36.91
N GLY A 712 28.08 105.55 37.15
CA GLY A 712 29.45 105.36 37.64
C GLY A 712 30.46 105.06 36.53
N LEU A 713 30.11 105.39 35.29
CA LEU A 713 30.98 105.23 34.12
C LEU A 713 32.00 106.39 34.04
N THR A 714 33.14 106.14 33.40
CA THR A 714 34.18 107.14 33.13
C THR A 714 33.76 108.04 31.97
N SER A 715 34.08 109.34 32.03
CA SER A 715 33.74 110.32 30.98
C SER A 715 34.51 110.09 29.68
N GLY A 716 33.84 110.37 28.56
CA GLY A 716 34.31 110.15 27.18
C GLY A 716 34.79 108.74 26.83
N THR A 717 34.44 107.73 27.61
CA THR A 717 34.93 106.34 27.48
C THR A 717 33.94 105.49 26.70
N LYS A 718 34.44 104.61 25.81
CA LYS A 718 33.64 103.61 25.11
C LYS A 718 33.38 102.41 26.02
N TYR A 719 32.13 101.99 26.10
CA TYR A 719 31.69 100.74 26.73
C TYR A 719 31.02 99.84 25.70
N ASP A 720 31.32 98.55 25.79
CA ASP A 720 30.67 97.49 25.04
C ASP A 720 29.81 96.66 26.00
N PHE A 721 28.55 96.48 25.63
CA PHE A 721 27.48 95.87 26.42
C PHE A 721 26.96 94.62 25.72
N ILE A 722 26.64 93.57 26.48
CA ILE A 722 25.94 92.38 25.99
C ILE A 722 24.67 92.19 26.82
N LEU A 723 23.51 92.16 26.17
CA LEU A 723 22.21 92.02 26.82
C LEU A 723 21.59 90.65 26.55
N TYR A 724 21.35 89.90 27.62
CA TYR A 724 20.74 88.59 27.63
C TYR A 724 19.30 88.65 28.13
N SER A 725 18.39 87.93 27.46
CA SER A 725 17.06 87.57 28.00
C SER A 725 17.22 86.34 28.90
N LEU A 726 16.45 86.21 30.00
CA LEU A 726 16.51 85.04 30.91
C LEU A 726 15.14 84.37 31.14
N PHE A 727 15.11 83.05 31.03
CA PHE A 727 13.98 82.17 31.37
C PHE A 727 14.51 80.98 32.18
N GLU A 728 13.93 80.71 33.36
CA GLU A 728 14.39 79.65 34.28
C GLU A 728 15.93 79.58 34.44
N ASN A 729 16.54 80.76 34.64
CA ASN A 729 17.99 81.02 34.75
C ASN A 729 18.83 80.77 33.48
N VAL A 730 18.28 80.23 32.40
CA VAL A 730 18.96 80.09 31.10
C VAL A 730 18.97 81.43 30.35
N ARG A 731 20.15 81.81 29.85
CA ARG A 731 20.38 83.03 29.05
C ARG A 731 20.16 82.77 27.55
N SER A 732 19.67 83.76 26.83
CA SER A 732 19.71 83.80 25.35
C SER A 732 21.15 83.90 24.82
N SER A 733 21.37 83.90 23.49
CA SER A 733 22.73 84.04 22.93
C SER A 733 23.38 85.41 23.22
N GLY A 734 22.57 86.44 23.50
CA GLY A 734 23.00 87.80 23.82
C GLY A 734 22.97 88.76 22.62
N VAL A 735 22.73 90.04 22.90
CA VAL A 735 22.73 91.14 21.91
C VAL A 735 23.82 92.15 22.27
N ASN A 736 24.75 92.39 21.35
CA ASN A 736 25.87 93.30 21.56
C ASN A 736 25.49 94.76 21.20
N PHE A 737 25.93 95.71 22.02
CA PHE A 737 25.74 97.15 21.79
C PHE A 737 26.93 97.97 22.29
N SER A 738 27.27 99.07 21.60
CA SER A 738 28.41 99.92 21.94
C SER A 738 27.98 101.38 22.14
N ALA A 739 28.39 102.01 23.25
CA ALA A 739 28.16 103.43 23.46
C ALA A 739 29.33 104.13 24.18
N VAL A 740 29.47 105.43 23.92
CA VAL A 740 30.50 106.30 24.49
C VAL A 740 29.84 107.34 25.38
N THR A 741 30.31 107.52 26.62
CA THR A 741 29.87 108.60 27.52
C THR A 741 30.21 109.99 26.95
N VAL A 742 29.65 111.05 27.53
CA VAL A 742 29.99 112.42 27.13
C VAL A 742 31.40 112.76 27.64
N PRO A 743 32.28 113.38 26.83
CA PRO A 743 33.61 113.80 27.28
C PRO A 743 33.53 115.03 28.21
N PRO A 744 34.54 115.25 29.07
CA PRO A 744 34.45 116.19 30.18
C PRO A 744 34.36 117.67 29.75
N TYR A 745 33.71 118.49 30.58
CA TYR A 745 33.57 119.94 30.35
C TYR A 745 34.91 120.70 30.45
N LEU A 746 34.98 121.86 29.79
CA LEU A 746 36.18 122.70 29.68
C LEU A 746 35.94 124.10 30.26
N SER A 747 37.02 124.80 30.63
CA SER A 747 37.04 126.24 30.89
C SER A 747 38.26 126.89 30.23
N ALA A 748 38.11 128.13 29.75
CA ALA A 748 39.10 128.78 28.90
C ALA A 748 39.15 130.31 29.07
N HIS A 749 40.25 130.90 28.61
CA HIS A 749 40.48 132.35 28.54
C HIS A 749 41.41 132.72 27.36
N CYS A 750 41.74 134.00 27.20
CA CYS A 750 42.53 134.52 26.08
C CYS A 750 43.71 135.39 26.52
N GLU A 751 44.78 135.35 25.72
CA GLU A 751 46.01 136.13 25.90
C GLU A 751 46.33 136.94 24.62
N TYR A 752 47.01 138.08 24.80
CA TYR A 752 47.41 138.97 23.71
C TYR A 752 48.72 138.53 23.05
N SER A 753 48.80 138.61 21.72
CA SER A 753 50.06 138.48 20.98
C SER A 753 50.24 139.62 19.99
N ALA A 754 51.46 140.12 19.85
CA ALA A 754 51.76 141.31 19.05
C ALA A 754 51.40 141.15 17.56
N ALA A 755 51.06 142.28 16.93
CA ALA A 755 50.65 142.42 15.52
C ALA A 755 49.25 141.89 15.14
N GLY A 756 48.30 141.87 16.07
CA GLY A 756 46.88 142.15 15.79
C GLY A 756 46.00 141.09 15.13
N TYR A 757 46.51 140.26 14.22
CA TYR A 757 45.70 139.31 13.43
C TYR A 757 45.37 137.99 14.13
N SER A 758 45.72 137.86 15.41
CA SER A 758 45.72 136.57 16.09
C SER A 758 45.46 136.66 17.58
N VAL A 759 44.67 135.71 18.09
CA VAL A 759 44.32 135.53 19.50
C VAL A 759 44.95 134.23 20.00
N PHE A 760 45.55 134.25 21.20
CA PHE A 760 45.86 133.03 21.94
C PHE A 760 44.67 132.65 22.81
N ILE A 761 44.24 131.40 22.74
CA ILE A 761 43.17 130.79 23.53
C ILE A 761 43.80 129.69 24.38
N VAL A 762 43.52 129.66 25.69
CA VAL A 762 44.14 128.75 26.68
C VAL A 762 43.06 128.11 27.55
N TRP A 763 43.11 126.79 27.76
CA TRP A 763 42.11 126.03 28.54
C TRP A 763 42.72 125.11 29.60
N ASN A 764 41.91 124.70 30.57
CA ASN A 764 42.32 123.75 31.61
C ASN A 764 42.48 122.32 31.07
N LYS A 765 43.32 121.51 31.71
CA LYS A 765 43.30 120.06 31.54
C LYS A 765 42.01 119.50 32.19
N PRO A 766 41.15 118.75 31.47
CA PRO A 766 39.94 118.19 32.05
C PRO A 766 40.13 116.74 32.52
N ASP A 767 39.36 116.34 33.53
CA ASP A 767 39.37 114.97 34.07
C ASP A 767 38.43 114.06 33.26
N GLY A 768 39.00 113.23 32.39
CA GLY A 768 38.27 112.26 31.58
C GLY A 768 39.00 111.85 30.30
N VAL A 769 38.37 110.98 29.51
CA VAL A 769 38.87 110.61 28.18
C VAL A 769 38.37 111.62 27.14
N TRP A 770 39.29 112.14 26.33
CA TRP A 770 39.00 113.01 25.19
C TRP A 770 40.10 112.86 24.15
N THR A 771 39.74 113.02 22.87
CA THR A 771 40.64 112.87 21.71
C THR A 771 41.06 114.22 21.11
N SER A 772 40.22 115.24 21.26
CA SER A 772 40.49 116.60 20.76
C SER A 772 39.63 117.65 21.48
N VAL A 773 40.01 118.92 21.33
CA VAL A 773 39.18 120.08 21.69
C VAL A 773 38.80 120.85 20.42
N GLU A 774 37.51 120.97 20.15
CA GLU A 774 36.98 121.82 19.08
C GLU A 774 36.92 123.28 19.57
N VAL A 775 37.84 124.13 19.09
CA VAL A 775 37.90 125.56 19.38
C VAL A 775 37.24 126.34 18.24
N ASN A 776 36.02 126.82 18.45
CA ASN A 776 35.23 127.57 17.47
C ASN A 776 35.27 129.06 17.77
N VAL A 777 35.73 129.88 16.81
CA VAL A 777 35.72 131.34 16.93
C VAL A 777 34.92 131.94 15.79
N THR A 778 33.86 132.70 16.12
CA THR A 778 32.92 133.30 15.15
C THR A 778 32.45 132.33 14.05
N GLY A 779 32.13 131.09 14.42
CA GLY A 779 31.59 130.06 13.51
C GLY A 779 32.63 129.19 12.81
N LYS A 780 33.94 129.46 12.98
CA LYS A 780 35.01 128.62 12.44
C LYS A 780 35.60 127.70 13.52
N THR A 781 35.15 126.44 13.54
CA THR A 781 35.72 125.39 14.38
C THR A 781 37.13 124.99 13.92
N THR A 782 38.07 124.95 14.85
CA THR A 782 39.44 124.46 14.69
C THR A 782 39.67 123.33 15.69
N PRO A 783 39.82 122.06 15.25
CA PRO A 783 40.11 120.95 16.16
C PRO A 783 41.57 120.97 16.60
N VAL A 784 41.80 120.88 17.91
CA VAL A 784 43.13 120.76 18.53
C VAL A 784 43.31 119.31 19.04
N PRO A 785 44.32 118.56 18.56
CA PRO A 785 44.63 117.22 19.08
C PRO A 785 45.00 117.26 20.57
N GLY A 786 44.65 116.20 21.33
CA GLY A 786 44.90 116.12 22.78
C GLY A 786 46.35 115.94 23.23
N ASN A 787 47.31 116.42 22.45
CA ASN A 787 48.75 116.14 22.61
C ASN A 787 49.41 117.18 23.54
N GLU A 788 48.91 117.30 24.77
CA GLU A 788 49.37 118.21 25.85
C GLU A 788 49.37 119.73 25.52
N GLN A 789 48.95 120.13 24.32
CA GLN A 789 48.92 121.53 23.90
C GLN A 789 47.64 122.22 24.37
N HIS A 790 47.67 122.76 25.58
CA HIS A 790 46.54 123.43 26.27
C HIS A 790 46.25 124.85 25.76
N SER A 791 46.82 125.24 24.62
CA SER A 791 46.60 126.55 24.00
C SER A 791 46.68 126.51 22.48
N ILE A 792 45.93 127.38 21.80
CA ILE A 792 46.04 127.60 20.35
C ILE A 792 46.13 129.08 20.01
N LYS A 793 47.04 129.41 19.09
CA LYS A 793 47.09 130.71 18.41
C LYS A 793 46.25 130.66 17.13
N ILE A 794 45.01 131.12 17.19
CA ILE A 794 44.18 131.24 15.97
C ILE A 794 44.49 132.58 15.30
N SER A 795 44.73 132.54 13.99
CA SER A 795 45.23 133.66 13.19
C SER A 795 44.34 133.94 11.98
N GLY A 796 44.40 135.16 11.45
CA GLY A 796 43.53 135.62 10.36
C GLY A 796 42.23 136.25 10.83
N PHE A 797 42.18 136.73 12.08
CA PHE A 797 41.03 137.50 12.57
C PHE A 797 40.99 138.88 11.94
N GLN A 798 39.76 139.38 11.73
CA GLN A 798 39.59 140.79 11.41
C GLN A 798 39.95 141.65 12.63
N PRO A 799 40.35 142.90 12.38
CA PRO A 799 41.45 143.44 13.16
C PRO A 799 40.98 144.80 13.77
N ALA A 800 41.20 145.03 15.08
CA ALA A 800 40.43 145.97 15.95
C ALA A 800 38.98 145.53 16.21
N LYS A 801 38.76 144.27 16.62
CA LYS A 801 37.41 143.72 16.81
C LYS A 801 37.32 142.69 17.94
N THR A 802 36.13 142.52 18.50
CA THR A 802 35.81 141.49 19.51
C THR A 802 35.30 140.21 18.83
N TYR A 803 35.68 139.06 19.38
CA TYR A 803 35.39 137.72 18.89
C TYR A 803 34.79 136.85 19.98
N GLU A 804 33.65 136.22 19.71
CA GLU A 804 33.13 135.15 20.55
C GLU A 804 33.88 133.84 20.23
N VAL A 805 34.39 133.21 21.28
CA VAL A 805 35.15 131.95 21.31
C VAL A 805 34.35 130.92 22.08
N SER A 806 34.27 129.69 21.55
CA SER A 806 33.68 128.55 22.24
C SER A 806 34.55 127.29 22.13
N LEU A 807 34.63 126.49 23.19
CA LEU A 807 35.40 125.24 23.22
C LEU A 807 34.51 124.08 23.65
N SER A 808 34.61 122.95 22.96
CA SER A 808 34.02 121.66 23.40
C SER A 808 35.10 120.58 23.36
N SER A 809 35.15 119.70 24.36
CA SER A 809 35.94 118.47 24.25
C SER A 809 35.19 117.46 23.37
N VAL A 810 35.94 116.59 22.70
CA VAL A 810 35.39 115.53 21.84
C VAL A 810 36.06 114.21 22.22
N SER A 811 35.28 113.13 22.29
CA SER A 811 35.78 111.76 22.31
C SER A 811 35.06 110.94 21.24
N GLY A 812 35.81 110.49 20.23
CA GLY A 812 35.26 109.85 19.05
C GLY A 812 34.30 110.79 18.30
N THR A 813 33.00 110.47 18.31
CA THR A 813 31.93 111.28 17.70
C THR A 813 31.09 112.08 18.71
N VAL A 814 31.36 111.95 20.02
CA VAL A 814 30.60 112.62 21.09
C VAL A 814 31.33 113.89 21.52
N ARG A 815 30.59 114.98 21.68
CA ARG A 815 31.09 116.30 22.13
C ARG A 815 30.53 116.69 23.50
N SER A 816 31.30 117.45 24.28
CA SER A 816 30.81 118.08 25.51
C SER A 816 29.81 119.20 25.19
N ARG A 817 29.26 119.83 26.24
CA ARG A 817 28.67 121.18 26.09
C ARG A 817 29.79 122.19 25.81
N PRO A 818 29.53 123.25 25.01
CA PRO A 818 30.49 124.32 24.80
C PRO A 818 30.67 125.20 26.03
N PHE A 819 31.89 125.66 26.27
CA PHE A 819 32.23 126.79 27.14
C PHE A 819 32.46 128.03 26.26
N VAL A 820 31.85 129.18 26.56
CA VAL A 820 31.77 130.35 25.66
C VAL A 820 32.25 131.64 26.36
N PHE A 821 33.08 132.45 25.68
CA PHE A 821 33.66 133.71 26.20
C PHE A 821 34.19 134.60 25.04
N SER A 822 34.80 135.76 25.32
CA SER A 822 35.11 136.80 24.29
C SER A 822 36.54 137.35 24.32
N CYS A 823 37.14 137.60 23.14
CA CYS A 823 38.55 138.00 22.94
C CYS A 823 38.73 139.13 21.88
N HIS A 824 39.88 139.82 21.80
CA HIS A 824 40.05 141.09 21.05
C HIS A 824 41.36 141.16 20.17
N THR A 825 41.37 141.95 19.08
CA THR A 825 42.41 141.99 17.98
C THR A 825 42.79 143.42 17.47
N ASP A 826 43.72 143.63 16.49
CA ASP A 826 44.24 144.97 15.99
C ASP A 826 44.59 145.05 14.43
N PRO A 827 44.50 146.20 13.68
CA PRO A 827 43.69 146.40 12.40
C PRO A 827 44.26 146.52 10.91
N ARG A 828 44.40 145.47 10.01
CA ARG A 828 44.46 145.56 8.47
C ARG A 828 44.15 144.28 7.58
N GLY A 829 43.40 144.35 6.46
CA GLY A 829 43.55 143.51 5.19
C GLY A 829 42.78 142.16 4.94
N VAL A 830 42.37 141.79 3.67
CA VAL A 830 41.35 140.71 3.32
C VAL A 830 41.29 140.09 1.85
N ILE A 831 41.14 138.74 1.70
CA ILE A 831 40.37 137.76 0.79
C ILE A 831 40.34 137.66 -0.80
N ALA A 832 40.37 136.40 -1.37
CA ALA A 832 39.62 135.82 -2.57
C ALA A 832 39.98 134.29 -2.85
N GLY A 833 39.34 133.39 -3.68
CA GLY A 833 37.96 133.22 -4.23
C GLY A 833 37.65 132.21 -5.44
N SER A 834 37.25 130.93 -5.21
CA SER A 834 36.45 129.95 -6.09
C SER A 834 37.03 129.39 -7.45
N VAL A 835 36.44 128.52 -8.36
CA VAL A 835 35.09 127.95 -8.75
C VAL A 835 35.17 126.57 -9.57
N LEU A 836 34.05 125.79 -9.76
CA LEU A 836 33.67 124.73 -10.80
C LEU A 836 34.20 123.25 -10.67
N ALA A 837 33.51 122.10 -10.94
CA ALA A 837 32.12 121.62 -11.24
C ALA A 837 31.79 120.97 -12.63
N ILE A 838 30.91 119.95 -12.63
CA ILE A 838 30.22 119.24 -13.76
C ILE A 838 31.06 118.29 -14.64
N LEU A 839 30.59 117.03 -14.82
CA LEU A 839 30.68 116.33 -16.11
C LEU A 839 29.68 115.17 -16.32
N LEU A 840 29.87 114.00 -15.69
CA LEU A 840 29.29 112.72 -16.16
C LEU A 840 28.09 112.18 -15.35
N LEU A 841 27.17 111.51 -16.07
CA LEU A 841 25.97 110.82 -15.55
C LEU A 841 25.57 109.64 -16.50
N GLY A 842 26.55 108.87 -17.00
CA GLY A 842 26.40 108.22 -18.32
C GLY A 842 26.12 106.71 -18.44
N VAL A 843 26.33 105.88 -17.42
CA VAL A 843 26.65 104.44 -17.64
C VAL A 843 25.58 103.44 -17.12
N LEU A 844 24.55 103.90 -16.40
CA LEU A 844 23.79 103.05 -15.45
C LEU A 844 22.63 102.20 -16.01
N VAL A 845 22.47 102.02 -17.34
CA VAL A 845 21.22 101.48 -17.93
C VAL A 845 21.41 100.23 -18.81
N GLY A 846 22.64 99.85 -19.19
CA GLY A 846 22.86 98.96 -20.34
C GLY A 846 22.59 97.46 -20.20
N VAL A 847 22.58 96.88 -19.00
CA VAL A 847 22.83 95.42 -18.81
C VAL A 847 21.56 94.58 -18.54
N ALA A 848 20.46 95.17 -18.07
CA ALA A 848 19.39 94.44 -17.37
C ALA A 848 18.36 93.67 -18.24
N VAL A 849 18.48 93.65 -19.58
CA VAL A 849 17.33 93.34 -20.48
C VAL A 849 17.50 92.09 -21.37
N LEU A 850 18.72 91.60 -21.59
CA LEU A 850 19.01 90.89 -22.86
C LEU A 850 18.76 89.36 -22.94
N ILE A 851 18.61 88.62 -21.83
CA ILE A 851 18.62 87.13 -21.86
C ILE A 851 17.54 86.48 -20.96
N TYR A 852 16.25 86.84 -21.16
CA TYR A 852 15.13 86.18 -20.45
C TYR A 852 14.04 85.53 -21.35
N PHE A 853 13.96 85.83 -22.66
CA PHE A 853 12.90 85.25 -23.52
C PHE A 853 13.32 84.97 -24.98
N LYS A 854 13.30 83.68 -25.39
CA LYS A 854 12.70 83.17 -26.65
C LYS A 854 12.77 81.64 -26.82
N ARG A 855 11.64 81.03 -27.25
CA ARG A 855 11.55 79.70 -27.92
C ARG A 855 11.68 79.91 -29.47
N PRO A 856 11.74 78.90 -30.38
CA PRO A 856 10.63 77.95 -30.71
C PRO A 856 11.08 76.56 -31.28
N ASP A 857 10.19 75.91 -32.06
CA ASP A 857 10.13 74.47 -32.39
C ASP A 857 10.24 74.09 -33.90
N ILE A 858 10.83 72.91 -34.19
CA ILE A 858 10.56 71.87 -35.24
C ILE A 858 10.41 72.26 -36.75
N ILE A 859 10.99 71.48 -37.69
CA ILE A 859 10.34 70.80 -38.89
C ILE A 859 11.32 70.35 -40.04
N SER A 860 11.08 69.15 -40.62
CA SER A 860 11.41 68.68 -42.02
C SER A 860 12.85 68.24 -42.41
N ARG A 861 13.12 67.14 -43.19
CA ARG A 861 12.38 65.91 -43.62
C ARG A 861 13.32 64.89 -44.35
N ASN A 862 12.77 63.69 -44.66
CA ASN A 862 13.21 62.62 -45.62
C ASN A 862 14.04 61.44 -45.04
N LYS A 863 13.81 60.17 -45.42
CA LYS A 863 12.62 59.51 -46.06
C LYS A 863 12.68 57.97 -45.90
N GLN A 864 11.51 57.33 -45.75
CA GLN A 864 11.14 55.92 -46.04
C GLN A 864 12.23 54.80 -46.06
N PHE A 865 12.00 53.69 -45.32
CA PHE A 865 11.39 52.47 -45.91
C PHE A 865 10.84 51.48 -44.85
N ILE A 866 9.60 51.05 -45.09
CA ILE A 866 8.99 49.70 -45.00
C ILE A 866 9.84 48.56 -44.38
N GLY A 867 9.23 47.72 -43.51
CA GLY A 867 9.80 46.41 -43.18
C GLY A 867 9.26 45.64 -41.96
N GLY A 868 7.95 45.43 -41.82
CA GLY A 868 7.44 44.53 -40.78
C GLY A 868 7.71 43.05 -41.11
N SER A 869 8.32 42.28 -40.19
CA SER A 869 8.59 40.84 -40.41
C SER A 869 8.35 39.99 -39.16
N ARG A 870 7.24 39.23 -39.20
CA ARG A 870 7.03 37.90 -38.62
C ARG A 870 7.94 37.48 -37.46
N ARG A 871 7.47 37.65 -36.21
CA ARG A 871 7.85 36.70 -35.14
C ARG A 871 7.34 35.31 -35.55
N SER A 872 8.21 34.31 -35.51
CA SER A 872 7.83 32.93 -35.85
C SER A 872 7.03 32.28 -34.72
N ASN A 873 5.98 31.53 -35.08
CA ASN A 873 5.36 30.60 -34.14
C ASN A 873 6.39 29.53 -33.78
N LYS A 874 6.95 29.57 -32.56
CA LYS A 874 7.55 28.38 -31.96
C LYS A 874 6.44 27.33 -31.86
N LYS A 875 6.52 26.26 -32.66
CA LYS A 875 5.73 25.05 -32.40
C LYS A 875 6.13 24.54 -31.01
N PHE A 876 5.15 24.22 -30.17
CA PHE A 876 5.38 23.45 -28.94
C PHE A 876 6.10 22.16 -29.34
N LYS A 877 7.37 22.03 -28.96
CA LYS A 877 8.24 20.90 -29.34
C LYS A 877 8.37 19.99 -28.13
N ALA A 878 8.07 18.71 -28.31
CA ALA A 878 8.32 17.71 -27.27
C ALA A 878 9.82 17.63 -26.94
N ILE A 879 10.10 17.40 -25.67
CA ILE A 879 11.43 17.46 -25.06
C ILE A 879 11.84 16.03 -24.78
N SER A 880 12.86 15.56 -25.50
CA SER A 880 13.39 14.20 -25.38
C SER A 880 13.94 13.94 -23.99
N VAL A 881 13.77 12.71 -23.48
CA VAL A 881 14.22 12.24 -22.16
C VAL A 881 15.63 12.73 -21.80
N ALA A 882 16.62 12.52 -22.68
CA ALA A 882 18.01 12.90 -22.44
C ALA A 882 18.27 14.42 -22.27
N ASN A 883 17.33 15.27 -22.68
CA ASN A 883 17.39 16.73 -22.53
C ASN A 883 16.40 17.24 -21.46
N PHE A 884 15.64 16.36 -20.80
CA PHE A 884 14.61 16.76 -19.84
C PHE A 884 15.21 17.24 -18.50
N PRO A 885 16.26 16.61 -17.92
CA PRO A 885 16.96 17.14 -16.74
C PRO A 885 17.50 18.56 -16.95
N ASP A 886 18.14 18.82 -18.09
CA ASP A 886 18.65 20.15 -18.46
C ASP A 886 17.52 21.18 -18.59
N HIS A 887 16.42 20.79 -19.23
CA HIS A 887 15.25 21.66 -19.40
C HIS A 887 14.56 21.96 -18.07
N PHE A 888 14.36 20.95 -17.21
CA PHE A 888 13.83 21.12 -15.86
C PHE A 888 14.69 22.11 -15.06
N SER A 889 16.01 21.88 -15.07
CA SER A 889 16.99 22.75 -14.41
C SER A 889 16.95 24.18 -14.94
N GLN A 890 16.76 24.37 -16.25
CA GLN A 890 16.59 25.69 -16.88
C GLN A 890 15.29 26.41 -16.50
N LEU A 891 14.22 25.68 -16.14
CA LEU A 891 12.96 26.29 -15.70
C LEU A 891 12.94 26.65 -14.20
N ASP A 892 13.72 25.95 -13.38
CA ASP A 892 13.80 26.15 -11.91
C ASP A 892 14.68 27.36 -11.50
N VAL A 893 15.56 27.83 -12.39
CA VAL A 893 16.41 29.04 -12.19
C VAL A 893 15.58 30.30 -11.91
N ASP A 894 16.19 31.29 -11.24
CA ASP A 894 15.59 32.58 -10.87
C ASP A 894 14.26 32.39 -10.12
N GLU A 895 14.25 31.65 -9.00
CA GLU A 895 13.04 31.40 -8.21
C GLU A 895 11.88 30.78 -9.04
N LYS A 896 12.18 29.79 -9.90
CA LYS A 896 11.21 29.08 -10.77
C LYS A 896 10.58 29.91 -11.87
N ARG A 897 11.13 31.10 -12.15
CA ARG A 897 10.70 32.06 -13.18
C ARG A 897 10.51 31.48 -14.58
N GLY A 898 11.19 30.38 -14.93
CA GLY A 898 10.94 29.68 -16.20
C GLY A 898 9.59 28.96 -16.21
N PHE A 899 9.27 28.22 -15.15
CA PHE A 899 7.94 27.62 -14.97
C PHE A 899 6.83 28.67 -14.95
N SER A 900 7.06 29.81 -14.29
CA SER A 900 6.09 30.92 -14.24
C SER A 900 5.79 31.47 -15.63
N GLN A 901 6.82 31.74 -16.45
CA GLN A 901 6.65 32.24 -17.83
C GLN A 901 5.90 31.24 -18.72
N GLU A 902 6.20 29.94 -18.60
CA GLU A 902 5.44 28.92 -19.33
C GLU A 902 3.98 28.84 -18.86
N TYR A 903 3.73 28.91 -17.56
CA TYR A 903 2.40 28.84 -16.98
C TYR A 903 1.53 30.07 -17.32
N GLU A 904 2.09 31.28 -17.25
CA GLU A 904 1.45 32.52 -17.68
C GLU A 904 1.05 32.46 -19.16
N SER A 905 1.89 31.88 -20.02
CA SER A 905 1.59 31.73 -21.45
C SER A 905 0.32 30.92 -21.75
N LEU A 906 -0.11 30.06 -20.80
CA LEU A 906 -1.31 29.25 -20.89
C LEU A 906 -2.58 29.98 -20.42
N MET A 907 -2.49 31.16 -19.81
CA MET A 907 -3.65 31.91 -19.28
C MET A 907 -4.69 32.34 -20.33
N PRO A 908 -4.34 32.83 -21.54
CA PRO A 908 -5.34 33.21 -22.54
C PRO A 908 -5.91 32.01 -23.33
N VAL A 909 -5.37 30.79 -23.16
CA VAL A 909 -5.76 29.62 -23.95
C VAL A 909 -7.21 29.21 -23.66
N GLY A 910 -8.04 29.17 -24.70
CA GLY A 910 -9.45 28.80 -24.60
C GLY A 910 -10.37 29.90 -24.06
N THR A 911 -9.88 31.14 -23.87
CA THR A 911 -10.75 32.25 -23.42
C THR A 911 -11.78 32.67 -24.47
N ASP A 912 -11.45 32.46 -25.74
CA ASP A 912 -12.25 32.70 -26.95
C ASP A 912 -13.41 31.72 -27.17
N GLN A 913 -13.39 30.57 -26.51
CA GLN A 913 -14.34 29.48 -26.72
C GLN A 913 -15.73 29.79 -26.12
N THR A 914 -16.77 29.53 -26.91
CA THR A 914 -18.17 29.83 -26.56
C THR A 914 -18.72 28.92 -25.47
N ARG A 915 -19.60 29.47 -24.62
CA ARG A 915 -20.18 28.84 -23.42
C ARG A 915 -21.69 29.16 -23.28
N MET A 916 -22.37 29.35 -24.41
CA MET A 916 -23.73 29.86 -24.51
C MET A 916 -24.75 28.94 -23.83
N ASP A 917 -24.61 27.61 -24.00
CA ASP A 917 -25.51 26.64 -23.37
C ASP A 917 -25.39 26.65 -21.84
N ALA A 918 -24.17 26.92 -21.33
CA ALA A 918 -23.85 26.90 -19.91
C ALA A 918 -24.33 28.13 -19.14
N ILE A 919 -24.60 29.25 -19.83
CA ILE A 919 -25.07 30.51 -19.23
C ILE A 919 -26.60 30.70 -19.32
N LEU A 920 -27.34 29.77 -19.93
CA LEU A 920 -28.80 29.79 -19.97
C LEU A 920 -29.38 29.79 -18.54
N PRO A 921 -30.42 30.60 -18.22
CA PRO A 921 -30.97 30.74 -16.87
C PRO A 921 -31.26 29.41 -16.15
N GLU A 922 -31.86 28.46 -16.85
CA GLU A 922 -32.20 27.11 -16.41
C GLU A 922 -30.99 26.22 -16.10
N ASN A 923 -29.85 26.49 -16.75
CA ASN A 923 -28.61 25.73 -16.60
C ASN A 923 -27.67 26.32 -15.53
N LYS A 924 -27.83 27.60 -15.16
CA LYS A 924 -27.00 28.25 -14.12
C LYS A 924 -26.98 27.48 -12.80
N ALA A 925 -28.14 26.99 -12.35
CA ALA A 925 -28.26 26.23 -11.10
C ALA A 925 -27.61 24.82 -11.14
N LYS A 926 -27.20 24.34 -12.32
CA LYS A 926 -26.42 23.10 -12.48
C LYS A 926 -24.91 23.32 -12.37
N ASN A 927 -24.43 24.58 -12.37
CA ASN A 927 -23.00 24.90 -12.31
C ASN A 927 -22.55 25.16 -10.85
N ARG A 928 -21.47 24.50 -10.41
CA ARG A 928 -20.86 24.73 -9.09
C ARG A 928 -20.04 26.04 -9.05
N PHE A 929 -19.54 26.50 -10.20
CA PHE A 929 -18.74 27.73 -10.33
C PHE A 929 -19.09 28.50 -11.61
N ASN A 930 -19.34 29.81 -11.49
CA ASN A 930 -19.75 30.67 -12.61
C ASN A 930 -18.67 30.90 -13.69
N ASN A 931 -17.38 30.72 -13.34
CA ASN A 931 -16.24 30.87 -14.23
C ASN A 931 -15.75 29.55 -14.84
N VAL A 932 -16.16 28.39 -14.31
CA VAL A 932 -15.73 27.07 -14.78
C VAL A 932 -16.89 26.40 -15.54
N LEU A 933 -17.09 26.85 -16.77
CA LEU A 933 -18.15 26.39 -17.66
C LEU A 933 -17.57 25.58 -18.83
N PRO A 934 -18.22 24.50 -19.30
CA PRO A 934 -17.77 23.73 -20.47
C PRO A 934 -18.00 24.52 -21.75
N TYR A 935 -17.19 24.28 -22.79
CA TYR A 935 -17.36 24.93 -24.08
C TYR A 935 -18.43 24.23 -24.93
N ASP A 936 -19.25 24.99 -25.67
CA ASP A 936 -20.45 24.46 -26.35
C ASP A 936 -20.14 23.34 -27.36
N TRP A 937 -18.95 23.38 -27.98
CA TRP A 937 -18.52 22.43 -29.02
C TRP A 937 -18.07 21.06 -28.48
N CYS A 938 -17.66 20.98 -27.21
CA CYS A 938 -17.13 19.77 -26.58
C CYS A 938 -17.82 19.41 -25.24
N ARG A 939 -18.85 20.15 -24.82
CA ARG A 939 -19.68 19.73 -23.69
C ARG A 939 -20.33 18.38 -23.97
N VAL A 940 -20.51 17.57 -22.92
CA VAL A 940 -21.37 16.39 -22.99
C VAL A 940 -22.83 16.86 -23.09
N LYS A 941 -23.65 16.14 -23.87
CA LYS A 941 -25.08 16.44 -24.06
C LYS A 941 -25.89 15.22 -23.67
N LEU A 942 -26.77 15.37 -22.70
CA LEU A 942 -27.66 14.31 -22.22
C LEU A 942 -28.88 14.18 -23.13
N THR A 943 -29.39 12.97 -23.29
CA THR A 943 -30.60 12.70 -24.08
C THR A 943 -31.83 13.41 -23.48
N THR A 944 -32.82 13.79 -24.29
CA THR A 944 -34.05 14.47 -23.81
C THR A 944 -35.28 13.60 -23.98
N SER A 945 -35.49 12.69 -23.02
CA SER A 945 -36.50 11.62 -23.09
C SER A 945 -37.97 12.08 -23.01
N ASN A 946 -38.21 13.35 -22.68
CA ASN A 946 -39.55 13.93 -22.52
C ASN A 946 -39.53 15.43 -22.89
N PRO A 947 -40.49 15.94 -23.69
CA PRO A 947 -40.55 17.37 -24.07
C PRO A 947 -40.63 18.35 -22.89
N ASN A 948 -41.17 17.93 -21.75
CA ASN A 948 -41.40 18.76 -20.56
C ASN A 948 -40.54 18.33 -19.35
N GLY A 949 -39.48 17.53 -19.54
CA GLY A 949 -38.86 16.75 -18.45
C GLY A 949 -37.47 17.20 -17.96
N THR A 950 -36.46 17.19 -18.84
CA THR A 950 -35.04 17.31 -18.44
C THR A 950 -34.22 18.10 -19.44
N SER A 951 -33.46 19.10 -18.98
CA SER A 951 -32.43 19.80 -19.77
C SER A 951 -31.31 18.83 -20.19
N ASP A 952 -30.77 19.03 -21.41
CA ASP A 952 -29.66 18.26 -21.98
C ASP A 952 -28.29 18.60 -21.33
N TYR A 953 -28.26 19.63 -20.48
CA TYR A 953 -27.03 20.20 -19.96
C TYR A 953 -26.53 19.52 -18.68
N ILE A 954 -25.23 19.23 -18.67
CA ILE A 954 -24.38 18.94 -17.52
C ILE A 954 -23.05 19.69 -17.67
N ASN A 955 -22.43 20.13 -16.57
CA ASN A 955 -21.12 20.78 -16.59
C ASN A 955 -19.98 19.74 -16.76
N ALA A 956 -19.89 19.17 -17.96
CA ALA A 956 -18.88 18.19 -18.34
C ALA A 956 -18.36 18.47 -19.75
N SER A 957 -17.06 18.31 -19.98
CA SER A 957 -16.40 18.41 -21.28
C SER A 957 -15.79 17.06 -21.68
N TYR A 958 -15.89 16.67 -22.95
CA TYR A 958 -14.99 15.67 -23.53
C TYR A 958 -13.56 16.24 -23.59
N MET A 959 -12.57 15.42 -23.24
CA MET A 959 -11.19 15.82 -23.17
C MET A 959 -10.27 14.85 -23.92
N PRO A 960 -9.17 15.35 -24.51
CA PRO A 960 -8.17 14.49 -25.13
C PRO A 960 -7.39 13.68 -24.10
N GLY A 961 -7.06 12.45 -24.46
CA GLY A 961 -5.99 11.64 -23.87
C GLY A 961 -4.83 11.47 -24.86
N TYR A 962 -4.15 10.33 -24.76
CA TYR A 962 -3.00 9.98 -25.60
C TYR A 962 -3.46 9.43 -26.96
N ASN A 963 -4.30 8.38 -26.95
CA ASN A 963 -4.75 7.69 -28.17
C ASN A 963 -6.05 8.26 -28.77
N SER A 964 -6.80 9.09 -28.01
CA SER A 964 -8.12 9.59 -28.43
C SER A 964 -8.35 11.03 -28.01
N ASN A 965 -9.00 11.82 -28.87
CA ASN A 965 -9.45 13.17 -28.52
C ASN A 965 -10.70 13.19 -27.61
N ARG A 966 -11.20 12.00 -27.20
CA ARG A 966 -12.27 11.81 -26.20
C ARG A 966 -11.98 10.63 -25.26
N GLU A 967 -10.72 10.44 -24.84
CA GLU A 967 -10.36 9.37 -23.88
C GLU A 967 -10.95 9.64 -22.48
N TYR A 968 -11.22 10.91 -22.17
CA TYR A 968 -11.71 11.35 -20.87
C TYR A 968 -12.94 12.26 -20.97
N ILE A 969 -13.70 12.34 -19.88
CA ILE A 969 -14.68 13.39 -19.62
C ILE A 969 -14.28 14.10 -18.33
N ALA A 970 -14.01 15.41 -18.40
CA ALA A 970 -13.75 16.24 -17.23
C ALA A 970 -15.03 16.96 -16.80
N THR A 971 -15.45 16.76 -15.55
CA THR A 971 -16.70 17.30 -14.99
C THR A 971 -16.50 17.91 -13.61
N GLN A 972 -17.39 18.81 -13.18
CA GLN A 972 -17.40 19.30 -11.80
C GLN A 972 -17.80 18.17 -10.82
N GLY A 973 -17.47 18.34 -9.53
CA GLY A 973 -18.01 17.49 -8.47
C GLY A 973 -19.53 17.65 -8.37
N PRO A 974 -20.33 16.57 -8.51
CA PRO A 974 -21.80 16.64 -8.49
C PRO A 974 -22.37 17.47 -7.35
N LEU A 975 -23.49 18.15 -7.63
CA LEU A 975 -24.33 18.87 -6.67
C LEU A 975 -25.51 17.97 -6.26
N PRO A 976 -26.26 18.26 -5.19
CA PRO A 976 -27.46 17.50 -4.84
C PRO A 976 -28.50 17.53 -5.98
N THR A 977 -28.53 18.63 -6.73
CA THR A 977 -29.40 18.84 -7.90
C THR A 977 -28.91 18.16 -9.19
N THR A 978 -27.64 17.73 -9.27
CA THR A 978 -27.05 17.17 -10.51
C THR A 978 -26.50 15.75 -10.37
N ALA A 979 -26.63 15.10 -9.20
CA ALA A 979 -26.25 13.68 -9.04
C ALA A 979 -27.02 12.74 -9.99
N ASN A 980 -28.28 13.07 -10.32
CA ASN A 980 -29.08 12.34 -11.32
C ASN A 980 -28.50 12.51 -12.73
N ASP A 981 -28.20 13.75 -13.14
CA ASP A 981 -27.57 14.05 -14.44
C ASP A 981 -26.18 13.40 -14.56
N PHE A 982 -25.43 13.31 -13.46
CA PHE A 982 -24.13 12.67 -13.41
C PHE A 982 -24.24 11.16 -13.69
N TRP A 983 -25.08 10.42 -12.96
CA TRP A 983 -25.26 8.98 -13.23
C TRP A 983 -25.85 8.71 -14.61
N ARG A 984 -26.73 9.58 -15.07
CA ARG A 984 -27.23 9.57 -16.44
C ARG A 984 -26.09 9.70 -17.45
N MET A 985 -25.14 10.61 -17.23
CA MET A 985 -23.93 10.73 -18.06
C MET A 985 -23.09 9.44 -18.03
N ILE A 986 -22.85 8.84 -16.85
CA ILE A 986 -22.13 7.55 -16.72
C ILE A 986 -22.81 6.48 -17.58
N TRP A 987 -24.14 6.44 -17.58
CA TRP A 987 -24.94 5.45 -18.31
C TRP A 987 -25.02 5.70 -19.82
N GLU A 988 -25.24 6.94 -20.27
CA GLU A 988 -25.37 7.26 -21.69
C GLU A 988 -24.01 7.15 -22.40
N GLU A 989 -22.94 7.67 -21.79
CA GLU A 989 -21.55 7.60 -22.32
C GLU A 989 -20.86 6.24 -22.10
N ARG A 990 -21.55 5.28 -21.47
CA ARG A 990 -21.05 3.91 -21.20
C ARG A 990 -19.76 3.85 -20.37
N VAL A 991 -19.56 4.83 -19.50
CA VAL A 991 -18.37 4.99 -18.66
C VAL A 991 -18.18 3.77 -17.77
N LYS A 992 -16.95 3.24 -17.76
CA LYS A 992 -16.54 2.07 -16.96
C LYS A 992 -15.69 2.45 -15.73
N GLY A 993 -15.00 3.59 -15.80
CA GLY A 993 -14.14 4.11 -14.75
C GLY A 993 -14.47 5.57 -14.41
N ILE A 994 -14.59 5.86 -13.12
CA ILE A 994 -14.73 7.20 -12.56
C ILE A 994 -13.52 7.48 -11.65
N VAL A 995 -12.90 8.65 -11.79
CA VAL A 995 -11.71 9.05 -11.05
C VAL A 995 -12.03 10.34 -10.28
N MET A 996 -12.14 10.23 -8.96
CA MET A 996 -12.46 11.32 -8.05
C MET A 996 -11.19 11.72 -7.28
N VAL A 997 -10.71 12.94 -7.50
CA VAL A 997 -9.48 13.48 -6.87
C VAL A 997 -9.82 14.65 -5.93
N THR A 998 -10.82 14.45 -5.06
CA THR A 998 -11.28 15.39 -4.04
C THR A 998 -12.08 14.61 -3.01
N ASN A 999 -12.00 14.97 -1.73
CA ASN A 999 -12.93 14.46 -0.74
C ASN A 999 -14.27 15.22 -0.85
N CYS A 1000 -15.36 14.66 -0.32
CA CYS A 1000 -16.66 15.34 -0.37
C CYS A 1000 -16.64 16.71 0.35
N THR A 1001 -15.95 16.76 1.48
CA THR A 1001 -15.73 17.97 2.29
C THR A 1001 -14.23 18.12 2.56
N GLU A 1002 -13.70 19.32 2.34
CA GLU A 1002 -12.30 19.66 2.64
C GLU A 1002 -12.32 21.08 3.25
N GLY A 1003 -11.56 21.33 4.33
CA GLY A 1003 -11.54 22.64 5.01
C GLY A 1003 -12.91 23.13 5.48
N GLY A 1004 -13.80 22.21 5.89
CA GLY A 1004 -15.19 22.52 6.27
C GLY A 1004 -16.12 22.90 5.11
N ARG A 1005 -15.67 22.82 3.85
CA ARG A 1005 -16.44 23.23 2.66
C ARG A 1005 -16.78 22.02 1.78
N THR A 1006 -18.04 21.90 1.36
CA THR A 1006 -18.49 20.85 0.43
C THR A 1006 -17.87 21.06 -0.96
N LYS A 1007 -16.86 20.26 -1.29
CA LYS A 1007 -16.18 20.23 -2.59
C LYS A 1007 -16.97 19.41 -3.61
N CYS A 1008 -17.58 18.31 -3.18
CA CYS A 1008 -18.36 17.38 -3.99
C CYS A 1008 -19.43 16.71 -3.13
N ASP A 1009 -20.68 16.68 -3.57
CA ASP A 1009 -21.72 15.95 -2.85
C ASP A 1009 -21.59 14.44 -3.10
N ARG A 1010 -21.91 13.61 -2.08
CA ARG A 1010 -21.77 12.15 -2.20
C ARG A 1010 -22.83 11.58 -3.14
N TYR A 1011 -22.43 11.34 -4.39
CA TYR A 1011 -23.30 10.80 -5.43
C TYR A 1011 -23.37 9.27 -5.44
N TRP A 1012 -22.79 8.55 -4.47
CA TRP A 1012 -22.89 7.09 -4.35
C TRP A 1012 -23.59 6.67 -3.05
N PRO A 1013 -24.04 5.40 -2.93
CA PRO A 1013 -24.65 4.89 -1.71
C PRO A 1013 -23.78 5.04 -0.44
N ALA A 1014 -24.42 4.92 0.72
CA ALA A 1014 -23.72 4.88 2.01
C ALA A 1014 -23.21 3.47 2.37
N ASP A 1015 -23.88 2.45 1.84
CA ASP A 1015 -23.72 1.04 2.15
C ASP A 1015 -24.12 0.19 0.91
N SER A 1016 -24.36 -1.11 1.11
CA SER A 1016 -24.81 -2.02 0.04
C SER A 1016 -26.28 -1.85 -0.38
N ARG A 1017 -27.02 -0.86 0.14
CA ARG A 1017 -28.42 -0.62 -0.27
C ARG A 1017 -28.47 0.11 -1.61
N PRO A 1018 -29.33 -0.33 -2.57
CA PRO A 1018 -29.49 0.39 -3.84
C PRO A 1018 -30.09 1.79 -3.65
N VAL A 1019 -29.42 2.82 -4.15
CA VAL A 1019 -29.91 4.21 -4.20
C VAL A 1019 -30.34 4.55 -5.61
N ARG A 1020 -31.50 5.21 -5.76
CA ARG A 1020 -32.03 5.61 -7.08
C ARG A 1020 -31.56 7.01 -7.47
N TYR A 1021 -31.09 7.12 -8.70
CA TYR A 1021 -30.70 8.36 -9.37
C TYR A 1021 -31.47 8.47 -10.70
N GLY A 1022 -32.70 8.96 -10.64
CA GLY A 1022 -33.66 8.91 -11.75
C GLY A 1022 -34.06 7.48 -12.13
N ASP A 1023 -33.97 7.15 -13.43
CA ASP A 1023 -34.22 5.81 -13.99
C ASP A 1023 -33.08 4.80 -13.74
N LEU A 1024 -32.09 5.15 -12.91
CA LEU A 1024 -30.96 4.30 -12.56
C LEU A 1024 -31.01 3.94 -11.06
N SER A 1025 -30.61 2.72 -10.75
CA SER A 1025 -30.39 2.22 -9.39
C SER A 1025 -28.91 1.86 -9.26
N VAL A 1026 -28.23 2.45 -8.28
CA VAL A 1026 -26.79 2.30 -8.06
C VAL A 1026 -26.57 1.60 -6.73
N THR A 1027 -25.75 0.53 -6.74
CA THR A 1027 -25.49 -0.33 -5.57
C THR A 1027 -23.98 -0.55 -5.44
N ILE A 1028 -23.43 -0.47 -4.23
CA ILE A 1028 -22.03 -0.85 -3.99
C ILE A 1028 -21.92 -2.38 -4.05
N ARG A 1029 -20.98 -2.89 -4.86
CA ARG A 1029 -20.60 -4.31 -4.93
C ARG A 1029 -19.37 -4.62 -4.09
N SER A 1030 -18.42 -3.69 -4.04
CA SER A 1030 -17.26 -3.74 -3.15
C SER A 1030 -16.76 -2.32 -2.85
N GLU A 1031 -16.14 -2.17 -1.69
CA GLU A 1031 -15.37 -1.00 -1.27
C GLU A 1031 -14.07 -1.49 -0.61
N GLN A 1032 -12.94 -0.94 -1.04
CA GLN A 1032 -11.61 -1.22 -0.51
C GLN A 1032 -10.97 0.14 -0.18
N GLN A 1033 -10.71 0.37 1.11
CA GLN A 1033 -10.15 1.63 1.60
C GLN A 1033 -8.69 1.44 1.97
N GLU A 1034 -7.81 2.00 1.14
CA GLU A 1034 -6.39 2.18 1.42
C GLU A 1034 -6.18 3.54 2.13
N PRO A 1035 -4.98 3.85 2.65
CA PRO A 1035 -4.70 5.15 3.29
C PRO A 1035 -4.93 6.35 2.33
N ASP A 1036 -4.39 6.26 1.11
CA ASP A 1036 -4.34 7.37 0.16
C ASP A 1036 -5.45 7.36 -0.90
N TRP A 1037 -6.20 6.25 -1.00
CA TRP A 1037 -7.35 6.15 -1.89
C TRP A 1037 -8.40 5.12 -1.45
N THR A 1038 -9.64 5.30 -1.93
CA THR A 1038 -10.70 4.27 -1.88
C THR A 1038 -11.01 3.75 -3.28
N LEU A 1039 -11.03 2.43 -3.46
CA LEU A 1039 -11.52 1.78 -4.67
C LEU A 1039 -12.93 1.24 -4.42
N ARG A 1040 -13.86 1.48 -5.33
CA ARG A 1040 -15.23 0.95 -5.26
C ARG A 1040 -15.62 0.29 -6.59
N GLU A 1041 -16.39 -0.78 -6.54
CA GLU A 1041 -17.15 -1.26 -7.69
C GLU A 1041 -18.64 -1.00 -7.47
N PHE A 1042 -19.28 -0.33 -8.44
CA PHE A 1042 -20.70 -0.07 -8.44
C PHE A 1042 -21.42 -0.93 -9.48
N SER A 1043 -22.54 -1.54 -9.10
CA SER A 1043 -23.56 -1.99 -10.05
C SER A 1043 -24.54 -0.85 -10.33
N VAL A 1044 -24.61 -0.45 -11.59
CA VAL A 1044 -25.62 0.48 -12.11
C VAL A 1044 -26.64 -0.32 -12.90
N LYS A 1045 -27.91 -0.30 -12.49
CA LYS A 1045 -29.01 -1.03 -13.14
C LYS A 1045 -30.09 -0.06 -13.58
N HIS A 1046 -30.57 -0.20 -14.80
CA HIS A 1046 -31.72 0.59 -15.27
C HIS A 1046 -33.00 0.12 -14.57
N THR A 1047 -33.89 1.02 -14.18
CA THR A 1047 -35.12 0.60 -13.48
C THR A 1047 -36.19 0.07 -14.43
N ASN A 1048 -36.11 0.45 -15.71
CA ASN A 1048 -37.16 0.21 -16.71
C ASN A 1048 -36.77 -0.88 -17.74
N ASN A 1049 -35.60 -1.51 -17.59
CA ASN A 1049 -35.19 -2.70 -18.34
C ASN A 1049 -34.15 -3.50 -17.53
N SER A 1050 -33.86 -4.75 -17.92
CA SER A 1050 -32.97 -5.64 -17.15
C SER A 1050 -31.47 -5.36 -17.29
N ALA A 1051 -31.04 -4.30 -17.99
CA ALA A 1051 -29.63 -4.02 -18.20
C ALA A 1051 -28.94 -3.55 -16.90
N GLU A 1052 -27.81 -4.19 -16.59
CA GLU A 1052 -26.92 -3.87 -15.48
C GLU A 1052 -25.49 -3.68 -16.01
N ARG A 1053 -24.73 -2.77 -15.40
CA ARG A 1053 -23.33 -2.47 -15.76
C ARG A 1053 -22.49 -2.28 -14.52
N LYS A 1054 -21.23 -2.74 -14.59
CA LYS A 1054 -20.21 -2.46 -13.59
C LYS A 1054 -19.50 -1.15 -13.91
N VAL A 1055 -19.23 -0.34 -12.88
CA VAL A 1055 -18.44 0.88 -12.96
C VAL A 1055 -17.47 0.92 -11.78
N LYS A 1056 -16.17 1.02 -12.03
CA LYS A 1056 -15.16 1.21 -10.97
C LYS A 1056 -14.98 2.68 -10.66
N HIS A 1057 -14.73 2.98 -9.39
CA HIS A 1057 -14.56 4.34 -8.90
C HIS A 1057 -13.28 4.44 -8.05
N PHE A 1058 -12.32 5.18 -8.57
CA PHE A 1058 -10.99 5.41 -8.03
C PHE A 1058 -11.01 6.75 -7.30
N HIS A 1059 -11.01 6.73 -5.97
CA HIS A 1059 -11.13 7.92 -5.11
C HIS A 1059 -9.79 8.24 -4.47
N PHE A 1060 -9.01 9.18 -5.00
CA PHE A 1060 -7.77 9.61 -4.36
C PHE A 1060 -8.08 10.57 -3.22
N THR A 1061 -7.89 10.12 -1.98
CA THR A 1061 -8.29 10.80 -0.74
C THR A 1061 -7.19 11.71 -0.18
N ALA A 1062 -5.92 11.43 -0.50
CA ALA A 1062 -4.76 12.13 0.04
C ALA A 1062 -4.38 13.47 -0.65
N TRP A 1063 -5.18 14.01 -1.59
CA TRP A 1063 -4.83 15.28 -2.23
C TRP A 1063 -5.12 16.48 -1.31
N PRO A 1064 -4.12 17.26 -0.85
CA PRO A 1064 -4.34 18.38 0.05
C PRO A 1064 -5.18 19.49 -0.58
N ASP A 1065 -5.93 20.23 0.23
CA ASP A 1065 -6.68 21.38 -0.26
C ASP A 1065 -5.74 22.52 -0.67
N HIS A 1066 -6.08 23.20 -1.76
CA HIS A 1066 -5.29 24.26 -2.39
C HIS A 1066 -3.82 23.93 -2.77
N GLY A 1067 -3.37 22.67 -2.65
CA GLY A 1067 -1.99 22.24 -2.92
C GLY A 1067 -1.81 21.10 -3.94
N VAL A 1068 -0.63 20.49 -3.88
CA VAL A 1068 -0.22 19.25 -4.56
C VAL A 1068 0.25 18.23 -3.52
N PRO A 1069 0.26 16.91 -3.79
CA PRO A 1069 0.82 15.90 -2.89
C PRO A 1069 2.28 16.20 -2.51
N GLN A 1070 2.71 15.76 -1.33
CA GLN A 1070 4.04 16.07 -0.77
C GLN A 1070 5.18 15.35 -1.49
N GLY A 1071 4.89 14.21 -2.13
CA GLY A 1071 5.77 13.48 -3.05
C GLY A 1071 5.00 13.11 -4.33
N THR A 1072 5.69 12.71 -5.38
CA THR A 1072 5.07 12.37 -6.69
C THR A 1072 4.61 10.92 -6.76
N GLU A 1073 5.21 10.04 -5.96
CA GLU A 1073 5.12 8.59 -6.02
C GLU A 1073 3.69 8.09 -5.85
N LEU A 1074 2.97 8.59 -4.83
CA LEU A 1074 1.59 8.20 -4.54
C LEU A 1074 0.65 8.51 -5.72
N LEU A 1075 0.84 9.64 -6.40
CA LEU A 1075 0.00 10.00 -7.55
C LEU A 1075 0.39 9.22 -8.81
N ILE A 1076 1.67 8.91 -8.99
CA ILE A 1076 2.17 8.03 -10.08
C ILE A 1076 1.63 6.59 -9.89
N GLN A 1077 1.63 6.07 -8.67
CA GLN A 1077 1.06 4.75 -8.33
C GLN A 1077 -0.46 4.72 -8.56
N PHE A 1078 -1.20 5.71 -8.04
CA PHE A 1078 -2.64 5.84 -8.27
C PHE A 1078 -2.98 5.97 -9.77
N ARG A 1079 -2.21 6.77 -10.52
CA ARG A 1079 -2.29 6.83 -11.99
C ARG A 1079 -2.10 5.45 -12.61
N GLY A 1080 -1.15 4.64 -12.10
CA GLY A 1080 -0.91 3.27 -12.55
C GLY A 1080 -2.16 2.37 -12.42
N LEU A 1081 -2.84 2.42 -11.27
CA LEU A 1081 -4.09 1.68 -11.05
C LEU A 1081 -5.20 2.11 -12.02
N VAL A 1082 -5.35 3.43 -12.24
CA VAL A 1082 -6.31 3.98 -13.20
C VAL A 1082 -5.97 3.53 -14.63
N ARG A 1083 -4.73 3.72 -15.09
CA ARG A 1083 -4.27 3.36 -16.45
C ARG A 1083 -4.49 1.89 -16.76
N GLN A 1084 -4.13 1.01 -15.82
CA GLN A 1084 -4.32 -0.44 -15.94
C GLN A 1084 -5.79 -0.82 -16.15
N HIS A 1085 -6.73 -0.12 -15.48
CA HIS A 1085 -8.17 -0.34 -15.70
C HIS A 1085 -8.64 0.19 -17.05
N ILE A 1086 -8.18 1.37 -17.50
CA ILE A 1086 -8.55 1.91 -18.81
C ILE A 1086 -8.10 0.98 -19.94
N GLU A 1087 -6.93 0.34 -19.80
CA GLU A 1087 -6.38 -0.59 -20.78
C GLU A 1087 -7.04 -1.97 -20.76
N ARG A 1088 -7.28 -2.54 -19.58
CA ARG A 1088 -7.91 -3.88 -19.45
C ARG A 1088 -9.42 -3.87 -19.71
N GLU A 1089 -10.11 -2.84 -19.23
CA GLU A 1089 -11.59 -2.80 -19.21
C GLU A 1089 -12.13 -1.58 -19.97
N GLY A 1090 -11.47 -0.42 -19.88
CA GLY A 1090 -11.93 0.87 -20.41
C GLY A 1090 -12.07 0.99 -21.93
N ALA A 1091 -11.54 0.04 -22.70
CA ALA A 1091 -11.55 0.07 -24.17
C ALA A 1091 -12.92 0.50 -24.76
N GLY A 1092 -12.88 1.54 -25.60
CA GLY A 1092 -14.04 2.10 -26.32
C GLY A 1092 -14.98 3.01 -25.52
N ALA A 1093 -14.69 3.33 -24.25
CA ALA A 1093 -15.51 4.23 -23.43
C ALA A 1093 -14.63 5.30 -22.75
N PRO A 1094 -15.13 6.54 -22.56
CA PRO A 1094 -14.40 7.58 -21.85
C PRO A 1094 -14.31 7.27 -20.35
N THR A 1095 -13.22 7.69 -19.73
CA THR A 1095 -13.07 7.70 -18.27
C THR A 1095 -13.48 9.06 -17.71
N VAL A 1096 -14.38 9.09 -16.73
CA VAL A 1096 -14.81 10.34 -16.10
C VAL A 1096 -13.81 10.72 -15.02
N VAL A 1097 -13.34 11.97 -15.02
CA VAL A 1097 -12.39 12.50 -14.03
C VAL A 1097 -12.96 13.79 -13.44
N HIS A 1098 -12.98 13.90 -12.11
CA HIS A 1098 -13.46 15.11 -11.44
C HIS A 1098 -12.73 15.43 -10.13
N CYS A 1099 -12.78 16.71 -9.77
CA CYS A 1099 -12.48 17.24 -8.44
C CYS A 1099 -13.69 18.07 -8.00
N SER A 1100 -13.52 19.17 -7.28
CA SER A 1100 -14.62 20.13 -7.05
C SER A 1100 -15.03 20.86 -8.34
N ALA A 1101 -14.08 21.53 -9.02
CA ALA A 1101 -14.35 22.30 -10.23
C ALA A 1101 -14.17 21.51 -11.54
N GLY A 1102 -13.50 20.36 -11.47
CA GLY A 1102 -13.20 19.54 -12.65
C GLY A 1102 -12.10 20.11 -13.55
N VAL A 1103 -11.14 20.86 -12.99
CA VAL A 1103 -10.08 21.54 -13.80
C VAL A 1103 -8.66 21.45 -13.23
N GLY A 1104 -8.43 21.80 -11.96
CA GLY A 1104 -7.09 21.79 -11.35
C GLY A 1104 -6.50 20.40 -11.19
N ARG A 1105 -6.81 19.73 -10.06
CA ARG A 1105 -6.41 18.34 -9.80
C ARG A 1105 -6.81 17.39 -10.94
N THR A 1106 -8.00 17.57 -11.51
CA THR A 1106 -8.51 16.85 -12.69
C THR A 1106 -7.59 16.96 -13.90
N GLY A 1107 -7.22 18.17 -14.31
CA GLY A 1107 -6.26 18.36 -15.40
C GLY A 1107 -4.85 17.86 -15.05
N THR A 1108 -4.48 17.90 -13.77
CA THR A 1108 -3.18 17.41 -13.30
C THR A 1108 -3.07 15.88 -13.45
N ILE A 1109 -4.03 15.10 -12.95
CA ILE A 1109 -3.99 13.63 -13.11
C ILE A 1109 -4.15 13.20 -14.58
N MET A 1110 -4.92 13.94 -15.38
CA MET A 1110 -5.09 13.66 -16.82
C MET A 1110 -3.85 14.02 -17.64
N ALA A 1111 -3.16 15.12 -17.31
CA ALA A 1111 -1.86 15.45 -17.90
C ALA A 1111 -0.83 14.40 -17.52
N LEU A 1112 -0.73 14.03 -16.23
CA LEU A 1112 0.21 13.02 -15.77
C LEU A 1112 0.01 11.68 -16.48
N ASP A 1113 -1.24 11.27 -16.75
CA ASP A 1113 -1.47 10.04 -17.51
C ASP A 1113 -0.86 10.08 -18.91
N VAL A 1114 -1.20 11.12 -19.68
CA VAL A 1114 -0.77 11.25 -21.07
C VAL A 1114 0.73 11.49 -21.15
N LEU A 1115 1.29 12.33 -20.28
CA LEU A 1115 2.72 12.65 -20.27
C LEU A 1115 3.58 11.43 -19.93
N LEU A 1116 3.14 10.56 -19.00
CA LEU A 1116 3.83 9.29 -18.76
C LEU A 1116 3.70 8.32 -19.94
N GLN A 1117 2.60 8.33 -20.69
CA GLN A 1117 2.51 7.57 -21.95
C GLN A 1117 3.45 8.14 -23.03
N GLN A 1118 3.63 9.46 -23.13
CA GLN A 1118 4.62 10.06 -24.03
C GLN A 1118 6.05 9.70 -23.61
N LEU A 1119 6.35 9.77 -22.31
CA LEU A 1119 7.66 9.42 -21.74
C LEU A 1119 8.07 7.99 -22.08
N GLU A 1120 7.13 7.05 -21.94
CA GLU A 1120 7.29 5.62 -22.25
C GLU A 1120 7.45 5.37 -23.76
N LYS A 1121 6.54 5.92 -24.58
CA LYS A 1121 6.32 5.50 -25.98
C LYS A 1121 7.04 6.38 -27.01
N GLU A 1122 7.15 7.68 -26.75
CA GLU A 1122 7.81 8.66 -27.62
C GLU A 1122 9.24 8.97 -27.15
N ARG A 1123 9.62 8.58 -25.92
CA ARG A 1123 10.86 8.99 -25.22
C ARG A 1123 11.07 10.51 -25.23
N ALA A 1124 9.96 11.24 -25.19
CA ALA A 1124 9.87 12.70 -25.11
C ALA A 1124 8.55 13.10 -24.45
N VAL A 1125 8.48 14.30 -23.87
CA VAL A 1125 7.27 14.84 -23.23
C VAL A 1125 6.98 16.27 -23.67
N GLY A 1126 5.70 16.67 -23.68
CA GLY A 1126 5.28 18.01 -24.07
C GLY A 1126 4.30 18.65 -23.09
N ILE A 1127 4.72 18.91 -21.84
CA ILE A 1127 3.85 19.40 -20.75
C ILE A 1127 3.07 20.65 -21.18
N ASN A 1128 3.77 21.72 -21.58
CA ASN A 1128 3.15 22.96 -22.03
C ASN A 1128 2.13 22.72 -23.17
N GLY A 1129 2.54 21.99 -24.20
CA GLY A 1129 1.71 21.69 -25.38
C GLY A 1129 0.48 20.84 -25.06
N PHE A 1130 0.56 19.89 -24.12
CA PHE A 1130 -0.59 19.08 -23.73
C PHE A 1130 -1.55 19.85 -22.80
N VAL A 1131 -1.03 20.65 -21.86
CA VAL A 1131 -1.89 21.52 -21.03
C VAL A 1131 -2.59 22.57 -21.91
N HIS A 1132 -1.90 23.13 -22.92
CA HIS A 1132 -2.52 23.96 -23.95
C HIS A 1132 -3.61 23.19 -24.71
N LYS A 1133 -3.38 21.95 -25.14
CA LYS A 1133 -4.39 21.10 -25.82
C LYS A 1133 -5.63 20.89 -24.93
N MET A 1134 -5.44 20.64 -23.64
CA MET A 1134 -6.56 20.52 -22.68
C MET A 1134 -7.31 21.84 -22.48
N ARG A 1135 -6.61 22.97 -22.33
CA ARG A 1135 -7.24 24.29 -22.13
C ARG A 1135 -8.11 24.75 -23.31
N LEU A 1136 -7.94 24.19 -24.50
CA LEU A 1136 -8.86 24.39 -25.63
C LEU A 1136 -10.18 23.61 -25.50
N SER A 1137 -10.27 22.57 -24.65
CA SER A 1137 -11.48 21.74 -24.43
C SER A 1137 -12.19 22.00 -23.09
N ARG A 1138 -11.49 22.52 -22.08
CA ARG A 1138 -12.10 23.00 -20.83
C ARG A 1138 -11.22 24.11 -20.22
N PRO A 1139 -11.79 25.22 -19.71
CA PRO A 1139 -10.99 26.33 -19.20
C PRO A 1139 -10.20 25.92 -17.95
N HIS A 1140 -9.06 26.56 -17.69
CA HIS A 1140 -8.26 26.43 -16.46
C HIS A 1140 -7.78 24.99 -16.11
N MET A 1141 -7.73 24.05 -17.06
CA MET A 1141 -7.12 22.73 -16.85
C MET A 1141 -5.66 22.89 -16.40
N VAL A 1142 -5.29 22.20 -15.31
CA VAL A 1142 -4.09 22.48 -14.47
C VAL A 1142 -4.16 23.93 -13.97
N GLN A 1143 -4.75 24.15 -12.80
CA GLN A 1143 -5.33 25.45 -12.41
C GLN A 1143 -4.34 26.37 -11.68
N THR A 1144 -3.25 25.83 -11.17
CA THR A 1144 -2.22 26.56 -10.42
C THR A 1144 -0.83 26.26 -10.99
N GLU A 1145 0.09 27.20 -10.82
CA GLU A 1145 1.50 27.02 -11.18
C GLU A 1145 2.13 25.86 -10.41
N SER A 1146 1.80 25.68 -9.13
CA SER A 1146 2.24 24.52 -8.33
C SER A 1146 1.84 23.18 -8.95
N GLN A 1147 0.65 23.07 -9.55
CA GLN A 1147 0.22 21.87 -10.29
C GLN A 1147 1.00 21.71 -11.61
N TYR A 1148 1.40 22.80 -12.26
CA TYR A 1148 2.22 22.79 -13.47
C TYR A 1148 3.68 22.38 -13.20
N VAL A 1149 4.28 22.89 -12.13
CA VAL A 1149 5.61 22.49 -11.63
C VAL A 1149 5.59 21.02 -11.19
N PHE A 1150 4.57 20.60 -10.44
CA PHE A 1150 4.43 19.21 -9.99
C PHE A 1150 4.34 18.20 -11.14
N LEU A 1151 3.74 18.56 -12.29
CA LEU A 1151 3.79 17.74 -13.50
C LEU A 1151 5.20 17.54 -14.04
N HIS A 1152 6.06 18.56 -13.96
CA HIS A 1152 7.46 18.43 -14.37
C HIS A 1152 8.26 17.60 -13.36
N GLN A 1153 7.99 17.76 -12.05
CA GLN A 1153 8.61 16.96 -11.00
C GLN A 1153 8.29 15.46 -11.17
N CYS A 1154 7.02 15.11 -11.41
CA CYS A 1154 6.61 13.72 -11.66
C CYS A 1154 7.37 13.07 -12.84
N ILE A 1155 7.69 13.84 -13.89
CA ILE A 1155 8.49 13.32 -15.00
C ILE A 1155 9.96 13.20 -14.61
N MET A 1156 10.52 14.17 -13.87
CA MET A 1156 11.90 14.13 -13.40
C MET A 1156 12.17 12.93 -12.48
N ASP A 1157 11.28 12.67 -11.52
CA ASP A 1157 11.40 11.56 -10.57
C ASP A 1157 11.25 10.21 -11.29
N CYS A 1158 10.34 10.10 -12.25
CA CYS A 1158 10.24 8.93 -13.14
C CYS A 1158 11.50 8.69 -13.97
N LEU A 1159 12.33 9.70 -14.26
CA LEU A 1159 13.61 9.48 -14.94
C LEU A 1159 14.69 8.98 -13.98
N GLN A 1160 14.84 9.62 -12.81
CA GLN A 1160 15.81 9.20 -11.79
C GLN A 1160 15.57 7.78 -11.26
N ALA A 1161 14.31 7.33 -11.21
CA ALA A 1161 13.96 5.96 -10.85
C ALA A 1161 14.46 4.92 -11.88
N ASN A 1162 14.43 5.26 -13.17
CA ASN A 1162 14.92 4.36 -14.22
C ASN A 1162 16.46 4.27 -14.23
N GLU A 1163 17.17 5.38 -14.00
CA GLU A 1163 18.64 5.38 -13.91
C GLU A 1163 19.15 4.43 -12.80
N LYS A 1164 18.52 4.44 -11.62
CA LYS A 1164 18.82 3.50 -10.51
C LYS A 1164 18.49 2.03 -10.82
N THR A 1165 17.69 1.78 -11.87
CA THR A 1165 17.29 0.43 -12.27
C THR A 1165 18.31 -0.20 -13.23
N GLU A 1166 19.07 0.59 -14.01
CA GLU A 1166 20.06 0.05 -14.95
C GLU A 1166 21.28 -0.60 -14.26
N GLU A 1167 21.64 -0.20 -13.03
CA GLU A 1167 22.68 -0.87 -12.24
C GLU A 1167 22.22 -2.17 -11.54
N ASN A 1168 20.93 -2.51 -11.55
CA ASN A 1168 20.35 -3.63 -10.80
C ASN A 1168 19.63 -4.68 -11.69
N ILE A 1169 20.00 -4.79 -12.97
CA ILE A 1169 19.38 -5.76 -13.92
C ILE A 1169 19.93 -7.19 -13.71
N TYR A 1170 19.75 -7.77 -12.51
CA TYR A 1170 19.94 -9.22 -12.28
C TYR A 1170 19.14 -9.85 -11.13
N GLU A 1171 18.05 -9.24 -10.61
CA GLU A 1171 17.06 -9.97 -9.78
C GLU A 1171 15.70 -9.24 -9.71
N ASN A 1172 14.67 -9.75 -10.43
CA ASN A 1172 13.21 -9.66 -10.19
C ASN A 1172 12.39 -9.70 -11.49
N VAL A 1173 11.95 -10.89 -11.91
CA VAL A 1173 10.97 -11.06 -13.03
C VAL A 1173 9.69 -11.79 -12.58
N ASP A 1174 9.74 -12.56 -11.48
CA ASP A 1174 8.67 -13.52 -11.13
C ASP A 1174 7.51 -12.96 -10.29
N MET A 1175 7.65 -11.80 -9.64
CA MET A 1175 6.64 -11.30 -8.68
C MET A 1175 5.34 -10.74 -9.30
N ILE A 1176 5.16 -10.79 -10.63
CA ILE A 1176 3.93 -10.29 -11.29
C ILE A 1176 2.85 -11.38 -11.43
N TYR A 1177 3.19 -12.68 -11.38
CA TYR A 1177 2.25 -13.76 -11.68
C TYR A 1177 1.48 -14.36 -10.48
N ALA A 1178 1.89 -14.08 -9.23
CA ALA A 1178 1.30 -14.72 -8.05
C ALA A 1178 -0.16 -14.32 -7.76
N ASN A 1179 -0.50 -13.03 -7.87
CA ASN A 1179 -1.80 -12.51 -7.42
C ASN A 1179 -2.99 -12.80 -8.35
N ALA A 1180 -2.74 -13.20 -9.61
CA ALA A 1180 -3.81 -13.58 -10.54
C ALA A 1180 -4.46 -14.93 -10.18
N THR A 1181 -3.73 -15.82 -9.52
CA THR A 1181 -4.18 -17.18 -9.19
C THR A 1181 -5.07 -17.20 -7.94
N ALA A 1182 -4.73 -16.43 -6.91
CA ALA A 1182 -5.50 -16.35 -5.66
C ALA A 1182 -6.95 -15.87 -5.88
N LEU A 1183 -7.13 -14.83 -6.72
CA LEU A 1183 -8.46 -14.32 -7.10
C LEU A 1183 -9.31 -15.33 -7.90
N LYS A 1184 -8.70 -16.39 -8.44
CA LYS A 1184 -9.39 -17.46 -9.18
C LYS A 1184 -9.83 -18.63 -8.28
N GLN A 1185 -9.30 -18.71 -7.06
CA GLN A 1185 -9.74 -19.69 -6.05
C GLN A 1185 -10.89 -19.14 -5.20
N PHE A 1186 -10.94 -17.83 -4.97
CA PHE A 1186 -12.03 -17.18 -4.20
C PHE A 1186 -13.38 -17.09 -4.95
N SER A 1187 -13.44 -17.43 -6.24
CA SER A 1187 -14.68 -17.46 -7.03
C SER A 1187 -15.43 -18.80 -6.99
N ASN A 1188 -14.85 -19.85 -6.41
CA ASN A 1188 -15.36 -21.23 -6.50
C ASN A 1188 -15.93 -21.77 -5.19
N THR A 1189 -16.09 -20.92 -4.17
CA THR A 1189 -16.57 -21.28 -2.82
C THR A 1189 -17.93 -20.62 -2.46
N ASN A 1190 -18.74 -20.26 -3.46
CA ASN A 1190 -20.12 -19.79 -3.29
C ASN A 1190 -21.04 -20.36 -4.39
N THR A 1191 -21.31 -21.65 -4.30
CA THR A 1191 -22.41 -22.38 -4.99
C THR A 1191 -22.95 -23.43 -4.04
#